data_AF-A0A9E2X5D4-F1
#
_entry.id   AF-A0A9E2X5D4-F1
#
_cell.length_a   1.000
_cell.length_b   1.000
_cell.length_c   1.000
_cell.angle_alpha   90.00
_cell.angle_beta   90.00
_cell.angle_gamma   90.00
#
_symmetry.space_group_name_H-M   'P 1'
#
loop_
_entity.id
_entity.type
_entity.pdbx_description
1 polymer ?
#
loop_
_entity_poly.entity_id
_entity_poly.type
_entity_poly.pdbx_seq_one_letter_code
_entity_poly.pdbx_strand_id
1 'polypeptide(L)'
;PDFQVENGVAEAYGSFTINAAGDWTYDLDNNNAAVDALNTGGALHDVFNVATADGTTQQIDITINGTDHTGIDLAHLSPSQGFVIRGAGVGSATGFSVASAGDVTGDGIDDLIIGAPRTEQGIPLNRSSEPGDAYVLFGSRHGFGSIDASGQAVVDLATLTPSQGFVLQGVGPGDLTGWSVASAGDVNHDGFGDLILGDPTAGDHNAGAAYVVFGKSSGFGTLDSAGRAVVDLGHLGPSDGFVIKGAAAGNLAGWSVSSAGDLTGDGFSDMIVGAPYGSASGGFSGQVYVIYGKASGFGTVDSSGEAVIDLASLSPSDGFAIEGALPGDQLGWSVSSAGDVNGDGLSGLIVSAPYGSQAGTYAGDAYVIFGNRSGFGTVDANGHAVLDVSKLANLSPSQGFVIHGDASWGFAGWSVSSAGDVNGDHIDDLIVGAPYGGANGAGEAFVIYGSSHGFGTLDATGRAVVDLSNDGAALTRDKGLVITDSDAHDLAGITVSSAGDVNGDGYDDLLIGLPAASGDAAGSGKTYVIYGSAHGPGTIDSEGRAVVDLSHLDPTEGYLVQGVGAGDRSGFSVAGVGDITGNGASAFVVGAPQDSSGSTGAGQAYVVYGSSPSEGLGSRRVSRVGNGYTIDDGSGQSTGQTIKFADADVQVGQFGSWVPIAAEQTNNGYQIAWKEGDANQYSVWTTDGNANMDANTIGPVSGSSYALEAVEASFHQDLNGDGVTGVASTLIEANGSSALYQVANEYAFDTVQGPKLEFGAAAVTVGQFGDWTPVAAERTANGYEISWKDAVTNQYSIWSAGRSGDMLANDVTPAAGGSYAVEAAETLFQQDLNGDGTIGVTSRLIDSNGTTSLFQVADRFAFDSVDGPQVKFGGAAVTVGEFGDWTPVAAAQTANGYELAWKDAVTNQYSVWSTDRSGDMLANDLTPVSGDSTALQSAETLFHQDLNGDGTVGIPTSSSSSGGLQLAESGVLVSYAASTFASAGVDNSGSVVQINAADQTDLTKPHA
;
A
#
# COMPACT_ATOMS: atom_id res chain seq x y z
N PRO A 1 11.46 34.40 50.24
CA PRO A 1 12.05 35.75 50.31
C PRO A 1 11.05 36.71 49.66
N ASP A 2 10.60 37.75 50.35
CA ASP A 2 9.72 38.74 49.72
C ASP A 2 10.59 39.64 48.84
N PHE A 3 10.43 39.61 47.53
CA PHE A 3 11.13 40.52 46.61
C PHE A 3 10.39 41.86 46.53
N GLN A 4 11.10 42.94 46.19
CA GLN A 4 10.43 44.18 45.79
C GLN A 4 9.79 43.97 44.42
N VAL A 5 8.52 44.33 44.32
CA VAL A 5 7.76 44.18 43.07
C VAL A 5 8.29 45.19 42.05
N GLU A 6 8.72 44.70 40.90
CA GLU A 6 9.09 45.51 39.74
C GLU A 6 8.21 45.11 38.57
N ASN A 7 7.66 46.08 37.84
CA ASN A 7 6.75 45.84 36.71
C ASN A 7 7.27 46.54 35.46
N GLY A 8 7.61 45.76 34.43
CA GLY A 8 7.96 46.24 33.10
C GLY A 8 9.19 47.16 33.09
N VAL A 9 10.23 46.82 33.85
CA VAL A 9 11.51 47.55 33.84
C VAL A 9 12.20 47.25 32.51
N ALA A 10 12.33 48.26 31.64
CA ALA A 10 12.99 48.09 30.35
C ALA A 10 14.52 48.26 30.47
N GLU A 11 15.26 47.37 29.83
CA GLU A 11 16.71 47.48 29.60
C GLU A 11 17.00 47.52 28.08
N ALA A 12 18.16 47.04 27.63
CA ALA A 12 18.65 47.29 26.27
C ALA A 12 17.92 46.47 25.20
N TYR A 13 17.40 45.29 25.56
CA TYR A 13 16.83 44.34 24.59
C TYR A 13 15.42 43.85 24.95
N GLY A 14 14.92 44.12 26.15
CA GLY A 14 13.57 43.72 26.58
C GLY A 14 13.14 44.38 27.89
N SER A 15 12.07 43.86 28.49
CA SER A 15 11.52 44.35 29.74
C SER A 15 11.28 43.24 30.76
N PHE A 16 11.57 43.53 32.04
CA PHE A 16 11.55 42.57 33.13
C PHE A 16 10.49 42.92 34.18
N THR A 17 9.80 41.91 34.70
CA THR A 17 8.83 42.03 35.78
C THR A 17 9.12 40.97 36.83
N ILE A 18 9.08 41.29 38.13
CA ILE A 18 9.19 40.34 39.24
C ILE A 18 8.15 40.64 40.32
N ASN A 19 7.45 39.61 40.80
CA ASN A 19 6.46 39.73 41.85
C ASN A 19 7.08 39.56 43.26
N ALA A 20 6.29 39.77 44.32
CA ALA A 20 6.77 39.66 45.70
C ALA A 20 7.19 38.23 46.09
N ALA A 21 6.68 37.20 45.40
CA ALA A 21 7.08 35.81 45.61
C ALA A 21 8.41 35.45 44.92
N GLY A 22 8.89 36.30 44.00
CA GLY A 22 10.10 36.09 43.22
C GLY A 22 9.86 35.46 41.85
N ASP A 23 8.60 35.28 41.43
CA ASP A 23 8.29 34.87 40.07
C ASP A 23 8.52 36.05 39.12
N TRP A 24 9.19 35.81 38.00
CA TRP A 24 9.57 36.84 37.06
C TRP A 24 9.25 36.48 35.61
N THR A 25 9.08 37.52 34.79
CA THR A 25 8.94 37.42 33.33
C THR A 25 9.91 38.39 32.67
N TYR A 26 10.39 38.03 31.49
CA TYR A 26 11.18 38.88 30.63
C TYR A 26 10.56 38.86 29.23
N ASP A 27 10.13 40.02 28.75
CA ASP A 27 9.55 40.22 27.42
C ASP A 27 10.61 40.83 26.52
N LEU A 28 11.11 40.07 25.55
CA LEU A 28 12.10 40.54 24.56
C LEU A 28 11.45 41.53 23.58
N ASP A 29 12.16 42.61 23.23
CA ASP A 29 11.74 43.52 22.18
C ASP A 29 12.18 42.99 20.80
N ASN A 30 11.28 42.25 20.15
CA ASN A 30 11.51 41.68 18.82
C ASN A 30 11.63 42.73 17.70
N ASN A 31 11.49 44.03 17.98
CA ASN A 31 11.78 45.09 16.99
C ASN A 31 13.19 45.69 17.16
N ASN A 32 13.98 45.17 18.11
CA ASN A 32 15.30 45.67 18.40
C ASN A 32 16.31 45.17 17.35
N ALA A 33 16.81 46.10 16.53
CA ALA A 33 17.73 45.79 15.43
C ALA A 33 19.03 45.05 15.84
N ALA A 34 19.44 45.11 17.11
CA ALA A 34 20.59 44.34 17.60
C ALA A 34 20.22 42.88 17.92
N VAL A 35 19.01 42.66 18.42
CA VAL A 35 18.43 41.32 18.61
C VAL A 35 18.22 40.66 17.26
N ASP A 36 17.65 41.39 16.29
CA ASP A 36 17.46 40.93 14.90
C ASP A 36 18.77 40.57 14.17
N ALA A 37 19.90 41.13 14.61
CA ALA A 37 21.21 40.93 13.97
C ALA A 37 22.03 39.79 14.60
N LEU A 38 21.48 39.07 15.58
CA LEU A 38 22.15 37.96 16.25
C LEU A 38 22.15 36.68 15.38
N ASN A 39 23.32 36.26 14.91
CA ASN A 39 23.51 34.97 14.23
C ASN A 39 23.85 33.83 15.22
N THR A 40 23.86 32.57 14.78
CA THR A 40 24.26 31.41 15.60
C THR A 40 25.57 31.65 16.35
N GLY A 41 25.54 31.48 17.67
CA GLY A 41 26.71 31.62 18.54
C GLY A 41 27.03 33.06 18.94
N GLY A 42 26.26 34.05 18.47
CA GLY A 42 26.19 35.37 19.07
C GLY A 42 25.38 35.34 20.37
N ALA A 43 25.67 36.26 21.29
CA ALA A 43 24.84 36.47 22.48
C ALA A 43 24.78 37.96 22.85
N LEU A 44 23.61 38.39 23.29
CA LEU A 44 23.37 39.67 23.95
C LEU A 44 23.01 39.43 25.41
N HIS A 45 23.18 40.44 26.25
CA HIS A 45 22.93 40.35 27.68
C HIS A 45 22.10 41.54 28.16
N ASP A 46 21.04 41.26 28.90
CA ASP A 46 20.30 42.24 29.69
C ASP A 46 20.49 41.93 31.18
N VAL A 47 20.91 42.93 31.96
CA VAL A 47 21.22 42.73 33.39
C VAL A 47 20.29 43.56 34.26
N PHE A 48 19.45 42.90 35.03
CA PHE A 48 18.49 43.51 35.95
C PHE A 48 18.98 43.42 37.40
N ASN A 49 18.81 44.48 38.19
CA ASN A 49 19.13 44.48 39.61
C ASN A 49 17.84 44.32 40.42
N VAL A 50 17.57 43.14 40.98
CA VAL A 50 16.41 42.89 41.84
C VAL A 50 16.76 43.05 43.31
N ALA A 51 15.85 43.63 44.09
CA ALA A 51 16.02 43.80 45.54
C ALA A 51 15.11 42.88 46.33
N THR A 52 15.61 42.27 47.40
CA THR A 52 14.78 41.67 48.45
C THR A 52 14.14 42.75 49.32
N ALA A 53 13.10 42.42 50.06
CA ALA A 53 12.35 43.36 50.92
C ALA A 53 13.22 44.05 51.99
N ASP A 54 14.36 43.46 52.35
CA ASP A 54 15.35 44.05 53.27
C ASP A 54 16.34 45.03 52.59
N GLY A 55 16.22 45.22 51.27
CA GLY A 55 17.04 46.13 50.47
C GLY A 55 18.33 45.52 49.93
N THR A 56 18.56 44.22 50.12
CA THR A 56 19.71 43.52 49.52
C THR A 56 19.46 43.32 48.02
N THR A 57 20.41 43.70 47.17
CA THR A 57 20.29 43.61 45.71
C THR A 57 21.04 42.40 45.15
N GLN A 58 20.46 41.72 44.16
CA GLN A 58 21.12 40.71 43.32
C GLN A 58 20.93 41.03 41.83
N GLN A 59 21.85 40.53 41.00
CA GLN A 59 21.74 40.65 39.55
C GLN A 59 21.12 39.40 38.94
N ILE A 60 20.21 39.62 38.00
CA ILE A 60 19.72 38.64 37.05
C ILE A 60 20.32 39.02 35.70
N ASP A 61 21.15 38.14 35.17
CA ASP A 61 21.77 38.29 33.84
C ASP A 61 20.98 37.41 32.86
N ILE A 62 20.21 38.06 31.99
CA ILE A 62 19.45 37.43 30.92
C ILE A 62 20.36 37.35 29.71
N THR A 63 20.73 36.12 29.33
CA THR A 63 21.48 35.85 28.10
C THR A 63 20.51 35.58 26.95
N ILE A 64 20.61 36.38 25.89
CA ILE A 64 19.81 36.27 24.66
C ILE A 64 20.75 35.70 23.61
N ASN A 65 20.57 34.42 23.25
CA ASN A 65 21.43 33.77 22.28
C ASN A 65 20.87 33.94 20.88
N GLY A 66 21.74 34.26 19.94
CA GLY A 66 21.44 34.19 18.51
C GLY A 66 21.44 32.75 18.05
N THR A 67 20.40 32.40 17.32
CA THR A 67 20.29 31.18 16.53
C THR A 67 20.09 31.62 15.09
N ASP A 68 20.86 31.09 14.15
CA ASP A 68 20.41 31.12 12.76
C ASP A 68 19.08 30.37 12.73
N HIS A 69 18.09 30.90 12.02
CA HIS A 69 16.89 30.12 11.74
C HIS A 69 17.35 28.81 11.09
N THR A 70 17.12 27.67 11.74
CA THR A 70 17.46 26.33 11.22
C THR A 70 16.57 25.93 10.05
N GLY A 71 15.96 26.90 9.39
CA GLY A 71 14.91 26.76 8.40
C GLY A 71 15.31 27.24 7.00
N ILE A 72 14.40 27.03 6.06
CA ILE A 72 14.55 27.43 4.66
C ILE A 72 13.79 28.73 4.42
N ASP A 73 14.44 29.74 3.85
CA ASP A 73 13.79 30.95 3.37
C ASP A 73 13.54 30.84 1.86
N LEU A 74 12.27 30.74 1.48
CA LEU A 74 11.88 30.60 0.07
C LEU A 74 12.22 31.85 -0.76
N ALA A 75 12.30 33.04 -0.15
CA ALA A 75 12.68 34.28 -0.86
C ALA A 75 14.15 34.27 -1.30
N HIS A 76 14.97 33.45 -0.62
CA HIS A 76 16.41 33.35 -0.80
C HIS A 76 16.88 31.90 -1.01
N LEU A 77 16.00 31.05 -1.55
CA LEU A 77 16.26 29.63 -1.80
C LEU A 77 17.49 29.44 -2.71
N SER A 78 18.58 28.92 -2.15
CA SER A 78 19.81 28.70 -2.91
C SER A 78 19.68 27.49 -3.85
N PRO A 79 20.44 27.43 -4.96
CA PRO A 79 20.38 26.30 -5.90
C PRO A 79 20.75 24.93 -5.29
N SER A 80 21.44 24.91 -4.15
CA SER A 80 21.75 23.68 -3.40
C SER A 80 20.64 23.25 -2.46
N GLN A 81 19.73 24.17 -2.09
CA GLN A 81 18.56 23.88 -1.26
C GLN A 81 17.34 23.53 -2.11
N GLY A 82 17.28 24.01 -3.36
CA GLY A 82 16.11 23.81 -4.19
C GLY A 82 16.03 24.73 -5.41
N PHE A 83 14.83 24.86 -5.95
CA PHE A 83 14.53 25.73 -7.07
C PHE A 83 13.10 26.27 -7.05
N VAL A 84 12.86 27.34 -7.80
CA VAL A 84 11.56 28.03 -7.90
C VAL A 84 10.88 27.70 -9.22
N ILE A 85 9.60 27.41 -9.19
CA ILE A 85 8.73 27.22 -10.34
C ILE A 85 7.83 28.45 -10.49
N ARG A 86 8.06 29.23 -11.56
CA ARG A 86 7.29 30.45 -11.84
C ARG A 86 6.06 30.15 -12.70
N GLY A 87 4.90 30.66 -12.27
CA GLY A 87 3.64 30.51 -12.98
C GLY A 87 3.65 31.14 -14.38
N ALA A 88 2.91 30.51 -15.30
CA ALA A 88 2.96 30.81 -16.74
C ALA A 88 2.31 32.15 -17.15
N GLY A 89 1.62 32.85 -16.23
CA GLY A 89 0.99 34.14 -16.53
C GLY A 89 0.04 34.65 -15.44
N VAL A 90 -0.49 35.85 -15.65
CA VAL A 90 -1.41 36.55 -14.72
C VAL A 90 -2.62 35.67 -14.37
N GLY A 91 -2.90 35.51 -13.08
CA GLY A 91 -4.06 34.78 -12.59
C GLY A 91 -3.97 33.25 -12.70
N SER A 92 -2.82 32.68 -13.09
CA SER A 92 -2.67 31.22 -13.25
C SER A 92 -2.87 30.44 -11.95
N ALA A 93 -2.55 31.06 -10.81
CA ALA A 93 -2.54 30.43 -9.50
C ALA A 93 -1.72 29.12 -9.47
N THR A 94 -0.54 29.12 -10.10
CA THR A 94 0.40 28.00 -10.06
C THR A 94 0.76 27.65 -8.62
N GLY A 95 0.80 26.36 -8.29
CA GLY A 95 0.99 25.89 -6.92
C GLY A 95 -0.31 25.83 -6.11
N PHE A 96 -1.47 25.90 -6.78
CA PHE A 96 -2.76 25.70 -6.11
C PHE A 96 -2.91 24.26 -5.59
N SER A 97 -2.47 23.30 -6.40
CA SER A 97 -2.28 21.91 -6.01
C SER A 97 -0.91 21.45 -6.51
N VAL A 98 -0.26 20.60 -5.74
CA VAL A 98 1.07 20.03 -6.03
C VAL A 98 1.08 18.59 -5.58
N ALA A 99 1.79 17.72 -6.30
CA ALA A 99 1.98 16.33 -5.93
C ALA A 99 3.23 15.74 -6.61
N SER A 100 3.69 14.60 -6.10
CA SER A 100 4.53 13.71 -6.90
C SER A 100 3.76 13.27 -8.15
N ALA A 101 4.47 13.15 -9.27
CA ALA A 101 3.99 12.49 -10.47
C ALA A 101 4.46 11.01 -10.52
N GLY A 102 5.40 10.61 -9.65
CA GLY A 102 6.21 9.40 -9.84
C GLY A 102 7.12 9.53 -11.05
N ASP A 103 7.74 8.44 -11.48
CA ASP A 103 8.56 8.41 -12.69
C ASP A 103 7.69 8.23 -13.95
N VAL A 104 7.19 9.33 -14.52
CA VAL A 104 6.33 9.29 -15.70
C VAL A 104 7.11 9.02 -16.98
N THR A 105 8.44 9.06 -16.92
CA THR A 105 9.33 8.87 -18.08
C THR A 105 10.08 7.52 -18.08
N GLY A 106 10.04 6.77 -16.98
CA GLY A 106 10.71 5.49 -16.80
C GLY A 106 12.23 5.63 -16.76
N ASP A 107 12.75 6.77 -16.29
CA ASP A 107 14.20 7.03 -16.19
C ASP A 107 14.78 6.79 -14.78
N GLY A 108 13.95 6.33 -13.85
CA GLY A 108 14.28 6.03 -12.46
C GLY A 108 14.47 7.27 -11.60
N ILE A 109 13.85 8.39 -11.96
CA ILE A 109 13.84 9.63 -11.19
C ILE A 109 12.39 10.11 -11.07
N ASP A 110 12.00 10.52 -9.86
CA ASP A 110 10.64 11.01 -9.66
C ASP A 110 10.42 12.35 -10.36
N ASP A 111 9.24 12.50 -10.94
CA ASP A 111 8.74 13.72 -11.56
C ASP A 111 7.73 14.40 -10.62
N LEU A 112 7.35 15.64 -10.94
CA LEU A 112 6.34 16.36 -10.15
C LEU A 112 5.29 17.05 -11.01
N ILE A 113 4.08 17.16 -10.47
CA ILE A 113 2.92 17.77 -11.12
C ILE A 113 2.41 18.99 -10.33
N ILE A 114 2.10 20.07 -11.04
CA ILE A 114 1.65 21.35 -10.48
C ILE A 114 0.34 21.78 -11.15
N GLY A 115 -0.69 21.98 -10.34
CA GLY A 115 -1.96 22.56 -10.76
C GLY A 115 -1.94 24.08 -10.83
N ALA A 116 -2.58 24.63 -11.86
CA ALA A 116 -2.76 26.05 -12.10
C ALA A 116 -4.18 26.32 -12.65
N PRO A 117 -5.22 26.22 -11.81
CA PRO A 117 -6.63 26.24 -12.24
C PRO A 117 -7.13 27.61 -12.74
N ARG A 118 -6.26 28.63 -12.79
CA ARG A 118 -6.55 29.97 -13.30
C ARG A 118 -7.76 30.63 -12.64
N THR A 119 -7.59 31.07 -11.40
CA THR A 119 -8.65 31.76 -10.63
C THR A 119 -8.47 33.27 -10.67
N GLU A 120 -9.50 34.03 -11.07
CA GLU A 120 -9.41 35.50 -11.06
C GLU A 120 -9.23 36.00 -9.61
N GLN A 121 -8.10 36.67 -9.32
CA GLN A 121 -7.76 37.22 -7.99
C GLN A 121 -7.59 36.17 -6.87
N GLY A 122 -7.29 34.91 -7.19
CA GLY A 122 -7.04 33.89 -6.15
C GLY A 122 -8.29 33.49 -5.34
N ILE A 123 -9.49 33.85 -5.83
CA ILE A 123 -10.78 33.47 -5.24
C ILE A 123 -11.43 32.37 -6.11
N PRO A 124 -11.64 31.15 -5.57
CA PRO A 124 -11.95 29.93 -6.33
C PRO A 124 -13.31 29.89 -7.06
N LEU A 125 -14.09 30.98 -7.07
CA LEU A 125 -15.44 30.99 -7.66
C LEU A 125 -15.65 32.05 -8.74
N ASN A 126 -14.62 32.81 -9.09
CA ASN A 126 -14.72 33.74 -10.22
C ASN A 126 -14.13 33.10 -11.47
N ARG A 127 -15.02 32.71 -12.40
CA ARG A 127 -14.68 31.97 -13.61
C ARG A 127 -13.90 32.87 -14.55
N SER A 128 -12.65 32.48 -14.80
CA SER A 128 -11.83 33.02 -15.88
C SER A 128 -12.45 32.65 -17.24
N SER A 129 -12.17 33.44 -18.28
CA SER A 129 -12.55 33.11 -19.66
C SER A 129 -11.66 32.05 -20.30
N GLU A 130 -10.57 31.66 -19.65
CA GLU A 130 -9.62 30.63 -20.07
C GLU A 130 -9.70 29.41 -19.13
N PRO A 131 -9.57 28.17 -19.63
CA PRO A 131 -9.48 26.98 -18.79
C PRO A 131 -8.23 27.03 -17.90
N GLY A 132 -8.29 26.39 -16.74
CA GLY A 132 -7.12 25.99 -15.94
C GLY A 132 -6.13 25.11 -16.71
N ASP A 133 -4.89 25.05 -16.24
CA ASP A 133 -3.84 24.17 -16.76
C ASP A 133 -3.18 23.39 -15.62
N ALA A 134 -2.43 22.34 -15.95
CA ALA A 134 -1.43 21.74 -15.08
C ALA A 134 -0.11 21.53 -15.82
N TYR A 135 0.96 21.29 -15.07
CA TYR A 135 2.31 21.20 -15.59
C TYR A 135 3.02 20.02 -14.95
N VAL A 136 3.71 19.23 -15.77
CA VAL A 136 4.58 18.15 -15.31
C VAL A 136 6.01 18.60 -15.57
N LEU A 137 6.86 18.50 -14.54
CA LEU A 137 8.28 18.80 -14.61
C LEU A 137 9.03 17.50 -14.34
N PHE A 138 9.92 17.13 -15.27
CA PHE A 138 10.71 15.93 -15.15
C PHE A 138 11.82 16.08 -14.11
N GLY A 139 12.05 15.03 -13.33
CA GLY A 139 13.20 14.83 -12.48
C GLY A 139 14.51 14.97 -13.25
N SER A 140 15.58 15.34 -12.57
CA SER A 140 16.86 15.61 -13.24
C SER A 140 18.08 15.45 -12.33
N ARG A 141 18.95 14.51 -12.72
CA ARG A 141 20.32 14.39 -12.20
C ARG A 141 21.25 15.55 -12.60
N HIS A 142 20.83 16.40 -13.53
CA HIS A 142 21.61 17.52 -14.09
C HIS A 142 21.20 18.88 -13.53
N GLY A 143 20.32 18.91 -12.52
CA GLY A 143 19.78 20.11 -11.91
C GLY A 143 18.64 20.74 -12.72
N PHE A 144 18.05 21.79 -12.15
CA PHE A 144 16.80 22.39 -12.62
C PHE A 144 16.96 23.86 -13.01
N GLY A 145 16.31 24.23 -14.11
CA GLY A 145 16.12 25.62 -14.49
C GLY A 145 17.39 26.39 -14.84
N SER A 146 17.29 27.72 -14.74
CA SER A 146 18.40 28.65 -14.96
C SER A 146 18.57 29.56 -13.75
N ILE A 147 19.81 29.96 -13.45
CA ILE A 147 20.10 30.89 -12.35
C ILE A 147 19.68 32.30 -12.75
N ASP A 148 18.84 32.93 -11.94
CA ASP A 148 18.34 34.27 -12.20
C ASP A 148 19.23 35.37 -11.58
N ALA A 149 18.74 36.61 -11.54
CA ALA A 149 19.49 37.75 -11.03
C ALA A 149 19.61 37.80 -9.50
N SER A 150 18.73 37.12 -8.74
CA SER A 150 18.84 36.97 -7.28
C SER A 150 19.75 35.80 -6.90
N GLY A 151 20.07 34.91 -7.85
CA GLY A 151 20.92 33.75 -7.62
C GLY A 151 20.13 32.46 -7.37
N GLN A 152 18.80 32.49 -7.53
CA GLN A 152 17.93 31.33 -7.38
C GLN A 152 17.91 30.51 -8.67
N ALA A 153 17.78 29.19 -8.55
CA ALA A 153 17.47 28.33 -9.68
C ALA A 153 15.98 28.44 -10.02
N VAL A 154 15.65 28.71 -11.29
CA VAL A 154 14.27 28.99 -11.71
C VAL A 154 13.87 28.20 -12.96
N VAL A 155 12.73 27.53 -12.87
CA VAL A 155 11.98 26.97 -14.01
C VAL A 155 10.78 27.88 -14.30
N ASP A 156 10.69 28.40 -15.52
CA ASP A 156 9.59 29.27 -15.95
C ASP A 156 8.63 28.49 -16.85
N LEU A 157 7.41 28.27 -16.37
CA LEU A 157 6.37 27.48 -17.05
C LEU A 157 5.89 28.13 -18.36
N ALA A 158 6.05 29.45 -18.53
CA ALA A 158 5.75 30.12 -19.79
C ALA A 158 6.75 29.74 -20.91
N THR A 159 7.92 29.22 -20.55
CA THR A 159 9.01 28.85 -21.47
C THR A 159 9.48 27.40 -21.30
N LEU A 160 8.66 26.55 -20.68
CA LEU A 160 8.97 25.16 -20.38
C LEU A 160 9.40 24.40 -21.65
N THR A 161 10.63 23.87 -21.65
CA THR A 161 11.12 23.10 -22.80
C THR A 161 10.63 21.65 -22.73
N PRO A 162 10.49 20.94 -23.87
CA PRO A 162 10.06 19.53 -23.87
C PRO A 162 11.00 18.56 -23.13
N SER A 163 12.25 18.96 -22.87
CA SER A 163 13.19 18.19 -22.04
C SER A 163 13.06 18.47 -20.55
N GLN A 164 12.37 19.56 -20.18
CA GLN A 164 12.04 19.85 -18.79
C GLN A 164 10.67 19.30 -18.42
N GLY A 165 9.74 19.19 -19.37
CA GLY A 165 8.40 18.72 -19.05
C GLY A 165 7.37 19.08 -20.11
N PHE A 166 6.11 19.02 -19.72
CA PHE A 166 4.99 19.30 -20.61
C PHE A 166 3.80 19.95 -19.87
N VAL A 167 2.89 20.51 -20.66
CA VAL A 167 1.66 21.18 -20.21
C VAL A 167 0.48 20.25 -20.43
N LEU A 168 -0.40 20.18 -19.43
CA LEU A 168 -1.71 19.54 -19.49
C LEU A 168 -2.75 20.66 -19.61
N GLN A 169 -3.24 20.86 -20.83
CA GLN A 169 -4.13 21.97 -21.15
C GLN A 169 -5.58 21.61 -20.87
N GLY A 170 -6.28 22.45 -20.10
CA GLY A 170 -7.70 22.26 -19.79
C GLY A 170 -8.64 22.47 -20.98
N VAL A 171 -9.87 21.95 -20.85
CA VAL A 171 -10.80 21.73 -21.96
C VAL A 171 -11.58 22.98 -22.37
N GLY A 172 -12.29 23.61 -21.43
CA GLY A 172 -13.30 24.63 -21.73
C GLY A 172 -13.18 25.95 -20.95
N PRO A 173 -13.71 27.07 -21.47
CA PRO A 173 -13.74 28.33 -20.73
C PRO A 173 -14.44 28.22 -19.37
N GLY A 174 -13.73 28.60 -18.30
CA GLY A 174 -14.26 28.57 -16.93
C GLY A 174 -14.14 27.21 -16.23
N ASP A 175 -13.53 26.23 -16.89
CA ASP A 175 -13.07 24.98 -16.30
C ASP A 175 -11.83 25.24 -15.42
N LEU A 176 -11.74 24.54 -14.30
CA LEU A 176 -10.71 24.71 -13.27
C LEU A 176 -9.74 23.53 -13.27
N THR A 177 -9.38 23.04 -14.45
CA THR A 177 -8.41 21.95 -14.63
C THR A 177 -7.14 22.23 -13.83
N GLY A 178 -6.63 21.21 -13.12
CA GLY A 178 -5.51 21.37 -12.19
C GLY A 178 -5.95 21.87 -10.80
N TRP A 179 -7.25 21.79 -10.48
CA TRP A 179 -7.76 22.05 -9.14
C TRP A 179 -7.18 21.09 -8.12
N SER A 180 -7.12 19.80 -8.47
CA SER A 180 -6.41 18.76 -7.75
C SER A 180 -5.54 17.97 -8.73
N VAL A 181 -4.35 17.55 -8.30
CA VAL A 181 -3.41 16.77 -9.11
C VAL A 181 -2.77 15.71 -8.21
N ALA A 182 -2.47 14.54 -8.78
CA ALA A 182 -1.73 13.47 -8.13
C ALA A 182 -1.10 12.54 -9.16
N SER A 183 -0.12 11.74 -8.74
CA SER A 183 0.16 10.48 -9.43
C SER A 183 -1.06 9.57 -9.33
N ALA A 184 -1.35 8.86 -10.40
CA ALA A 184 -2.30 7.76 -10.41
C ALA A 184 -1.63 6.42 -10.04
N GLY A 185 -0.30 6.38 -9.94
CA GLY A 185 0.49 5.15 -9.97
C GLY A 185 0.59 4.59 -11.39
N ASP A 186 1.07 3.36 -11.55
CA ASP A 186 1.06 2.66 -12.84
C ASP A 186 -0.29 1.93 -12.99
N VAL A 187 -1.29 2.63 -13.55
CA VAL A 187 -2.67 2.12 -13.61
C VAL A 187 -2.86 1.12 -14.75
N ASN A 188 -1.95 1.11 -15.72
CA ASN A 188 -2.00 0.23 -16.89
C ASN A 188 -0.89 -0.84 -16.89
N HIS A 189 -0.01 -0.80 -15.89
CA HIS A 189 1.12 -1.71 -15.66
C HIS A 189 2.11 -1.75 -16.83
N ASP A 190 2.39 -0.59 -17.43
CA ASP A 190 3.33 -0.42 -18.54
C ASP A 190 4.75 -0.02 -18.10
N GLY A 191 4.95 0.16 -16.79
CA GLY A 191 6.22 0.51 -16.16
C GLY A 191 6.48 2.01 -16.09
N PHE A 192 5.52 2.86 -16.44
CA PHE A 192 5.59 4.30 -16.28
C PHE A 192 4.57 4.78 -15.25
N GLY A 193 4.92 5.80 -14.47
CA GLY A 193 3.95 6.49 -13.61
C GLY A 193 2.88 7.20 -14.45
N ASP A 194 1.62 7.03 -14.08
CA ASP A 194 0.49 7.74 -14.68
C ASP A 194 0.02 8.91 -13.81
N LEU A 195 -0.76 9.80 -14.40
CA LEU A 195 -1.18 11.05 -13.79
C LEU A 195 -2.70 11.13 -13.68
N ILE A 196 -3.22 11.69 -12.59
CA ILE A 196 -4.64 12.05 -12.46
C ILE A 196 -4.82 13.53 -12.09
N LEU A 197 -5.78 14.17 -12.75
CA LEU A 197 -6.08 15.58 -12.60
C LEU A 197 -7.57 15.81 -12.42
N GLY A 198 -7.95 16.61 -11.44
CA GLY A 198 -9.33 16.98 -11.17
C GLY A 198 -9.73 18.32 -11.80
N ASP A 199 -10.98 18.35 -12.28
CA ASP A 199 -11.69 19.55 -12.72
C ASP A 199 -13.13 19.54 -12.18
N PRO A 200 -13.37 20.09 -10.99
CA PRO A 200 -14.68 20.06 -10.35
C PRO A 200 -15.77 20.84 -11.11
N THR A 201 -15.39 21.69 -12.06
CA THR A 201 -16.32 22.56 -12.80
C THR A 201 -16.67 22.06 -14.19
N ALA A 202 -15.94 21.07 -14.70
CA ALA A 202 -16.18 20.50 -16.01
C ALA A 202 -17.59 19.89 -16.16
N GLY A 203 -18.02 19.79 -17.42
CA GLY A 203 -19.28 19.16 -17.81
C GLY A 203 -20.54 19.98 -17.48
N ASP A 204 -21.69 19.35 -17.66
CA ASP A 204 -22.99 20.02 -17.52
C ASP A 204 -23.25 20.45 -16.06
N HIS A 205 -23.45 21.75 -15.86
CA HIS A 205 -23.82 22.33 -14.56
C HIS A 205 -22.88 21.92 -13.40
N ASN A 206 -21.57 21.84 -13.66
CA ASN A 206 -20.53 21.44 -12.71
C ASN A 206 -20.76 20.01 -12.19
N ALA A 207 -20.97 19.05 -13.10
CA ALA A 207 -20.92 17.65 -12.71
C ALA A 207 -19.50 17.26 -12.23
N GLY A 208 -18.48 17.92 -12.81
CA GLY A 208 -17.07 17.69 -12.57
C GLY A 208 -16.52 16.59 -13.48
N ALA A 209 -15.20 16.53 -13.59
CA ALA A 209 -14.47 15.49 -14.29
C ALA A 209 -13.08 15.28 -13.65
N ALA A 210 -12.48 14.12 -13.92
CA ALA A 210 -11.06 13.91 -13.77
C ALA A 210 -10.47 13.36 -15.08
N TYR A 211 -9.19 13.59 -15.31
CA TYR A 211 -8.45 13.16 -16.50
C TYR A 211 -7.28 12.32 -16.05
N VAL A 212 -7.10 11.16 -16.69
CA VAL A 212 -5.97 10.27 -16.44
C VAL A 212 -5.09 10.29 -17.67
N VAL A 213 -3.81 10.59 -17.51
CA VAL A 213 -2.84 10.68 -18.61
C VAL A 213 -1.74 9.66 -18.36
N PHE A 214 -1.48 8.82 -19.36
CA PHE A 214 -0.49 7.76 -19.23
C PHE A 214 0.93 8.28 -19.36
N GLY A 215 1.81 7.70 -18.53
CA GLY A 215 3.25 7.86 -18.61
C GLY A 215 3.82 7.29 -19.91
N LYS A 216 5.02 7.72 -20.27
CA LYS A 216 5.79 7.19 -21.42
C LYS A 216 7.19 7.78 -21.46
N SER A 217 8.11 6.98 -21.98
CA SER A 217 9.50 7.38 -22.22
C SER A 217 9.73 8.68 -23.03
N SER A 218 8.81 9.06 -23.93
CA SER A 218 8.89 10.34 -24.67
C SER A 218 7.61 10.62 -25.47
N GLY A 219 7.52 11.82 -26.05
CA GLY A 219 6.47 12.15 -27.02
C GLY A 219 5.15 12.59 -26.39
N PHE A 220 5.22 13.33 -25.28
CA PHE A 220 4.06 13.97 -24.68
C PHE A 220 3.53 15.09 -25.58
N GLY A 221 2.31 14.90 -26.09
CA GLY A 221 1.55 15.95 -26.76
C GLY A 221 2.17 16.50 -28.05
N THR A 222 1.81 17.74 -28.37
CA THR A 222 2.31 18.48 -29.54
C THR A 222 2.92 19.82 -29.13
N LEU A 223 3.83 20.36 -29.96
CA LEU A 223 4.47 21.63 -29.64
C LEU A 223 3.53 22.81 -29.92
N ASP A 224 3.37 23.69 -28.94
CA ASP A 224 2.67 24.97 -29.11
C ASP A 224 3.55 26.03 -29.81
N SER A 225 3.01 27.24 -29.97
CA SER A 225 3.73 28.35 -30.61
C SER A 225 4.95 28.86 -29.81
N ALA A 226 5.02 28.55 -28.51
CA ALA A 226 6.15 28.87 -27.65
C ALA A 226 7.19 27.73 -27.62
N GLY A 227 6.90 26.59 -28.25
CA GLY A 227 7.78 25.41 -28.31
C GLY A 227 7.63 24.49 -27.10
N ARG A 228 6.57 24.65 -26.30
CA ARG A 228 6.27 23.79 -25.15
C ARG A 228 5.53 22.54 -25.64
N ALA A 229 5.80 21.39 -25.03
CA ALA A 229 5.00 20.19 -25.24
C ALA A 229 3.64 20.32 -24.55
N VAL A 230 2.54 20.11 -25.27
CA VAL A 230 1.17 20.29 -24.77
C VAL A 230 0.32 19.07 -25.07
N VAL A 231 -0.22 18.47 -24.01
CA VAL A 231 -1.27 17.45 -24.04
C VAL A 231 -2.61 18.16 -23.88
N ASP A 232 -3.48 18.04 -24.88
CA ASP A 232 -4.83 18.62 -24.87
C ASP A 232 -5.80 17.63 -24.24
N LEU A 233 -6.29 17.93 -23.04
CA LEU A 233 -7.20 17.05 -22.31
C LEU A 233 -8.59 16.93 -22.94
N GLY A 234 -8.96 17.86 -23.84
CA GLY A 234 -10.23 17.82 -24.59
C GLY A 234 -10.15 16.99 -25.87
N HIS A 235 -9.00 16.36 -26.12
CA HIS A 235 -8.75 15.46 -27.24
C HIS A 235 -7.80 14.33 -26.82
N LEU A 236 -8.06 13.71 -25.66
CA LEU A 236 -7.21 12.66 -25.11
C LEU A 236 -7.48 11.31 -25.78
N GLY A 237 -6.53 10.85 -26.59
CA GLY A 237 -6.65 9.57 -27.29
C GLY A 237 -6.58 8.38 -26.32
N PRO A 238 -7.21 7.22 -26.61
CA PRO A 238 -7.22 6.06 -25.70
C PRO A 238 -5.84 5.44 -25.40
N SER A 239 -4.80 5.80 -26.17
CA SER A 239 -3.41 5.41 -25.91
C SER A 239 -2.65 6.41 -25.06
N ASP A 240 -3.19 7.60 -24.87
CA ASP A 240 -2.59 8.68 -24.08
C ASP A 240 -3.29 8.85 -22.73
N GLY A 241 -4.49 8.27 -22.57
CA GLY A 241 -5.25 8.33 -21.32
C GLY A 241 -6.76 8.16 -21.51
N PHE A 242 -7.53 8.61 -20.52
CA PHE A 242 -8.99 8.58 -20.53
C PHE A 242 -9.61 9.65 -19.61
N VAL A 243 -10.91 9.87 -19.76
CA VAL A 243 -11.69 10.84 -18.98
C VAL A 243 -12.62 10.11 -18.00
N ILE A 244 -12.65 10.57 -16.75
CA ILE A 244 -13.61 10.15 -15.73
C ILE A 244 -14.64 11.27 -15.60
N LYS A 245 -15.87 11.01 -16.03
CA LYS A 245 -16.94 12.01 -16.07
C LYS A 245 -17.80 11.94 -14.80
N GLY A 246 -18.08 13.10 -14.22
CA GLY A 246 -18.89 13.24 -13.00
C GLY A 246 -20.32 12.70 -13.16
N ALA A 247 -20.83 12.08 -12.09
CA ALA A 247 -22.08 11.33 -12.11
C ALA A 247 -23.34 12.20 -12.25
N ALA A 248 -23.35 13.41 -11.68
CA ALA A 248 -24.51 14.29 -11.72
C ALA A 248 -24.14 15.77 -11.53
N ALA A 249 -24.96 16.65 -12.08
CA ALA A 249 -24.82 18.11 -11.97
C ALA A 249 -24.69 18.57 -10.51
N GLY A 250 -23.66 19.37 -10.23
CA GLY A 250 -23.39 19.94 -8.91
C GLY A 250 -22.65 19.02 -7.94
N ASN A 251 -22.30 17.79 -8.34
CA ASN A 251 -21.52 16.88 -7.49
C ASN A 251 -20.05 17.30 -7.34
N LEU A 252 -19.53 18.04 -8.33
CA LEU A 252 -18.13 18.50 -8.40
C LEU A 252 -17.10 17.35 -8.31
N ALA A 253 -17.28 16.28 -9.10
CA ALA A 253 -16.28 15.22 -9.19
C ALA A 253 -14.92 15.77 -9.66
N GLY A 254 -13.82 15.27 -9.12
CA GLY A 254 -12.47 15.84 -9.34
C GLY A 254 -12.13 17.00 -8.40
N TRP A 255 -12.94 17.19 -7.34
CA TRP A 255 -12.59 18.13 -6.26
C TRP A 255 -11.28 17.73 -5.57
N SER A 256 -11.09 16.44 -5.34
CA SER A 256 -9.87 15.83 -4.85
C SER A 256 -9.61 14.55 -5.65
N VAL A 257 -8.34 14.27 -5.93
CA VAL A 257 -7.89 13.06 -6.64
C VAL A 257 -6.63 12.53 -5.98
N SER A 258 -6.45 11.22 -6.01
CA SER A 258 -5.21 10.55 -5.58
C SER A 258 -5.12 9.15 -6.20
N SER A 259 -3.94 8.55 -6.21
CA SER A 259 -3.83 7.10 -6.33
C SER A 259 -4.43 6.45 -5.08
N ALA A 260 -4.96 5.24 -5.23
CA ALA A 260 -5.32 4.40 -4.10
C ALA A 260 -4.25 3.34 -3.80
N GLY A 261 -3.18 3.27 -4.61
CA GLY A 261 -2.31 2.08 -4.67
C GLY A 261 -3.06 0.89 -5.25
N ASP A 262 -2.56 -0.33 -5.01
CA ASP A 262 -3.25 -1.56 -5.42
C ASP A 262 -4.18 -2.04 -4.29
N LEU A 263 -5.46 -1.63 -4.36
CA LEU A 263 -6.45 -1.98 -3.33
C LEU A 263 -6.88 -3.44 -3.42
N THR A 264 -6.70 -4.08 -4.58
CA THR A 264 -7.24 -5.42 -4.86
C THR A 264 -6.16 -6.50 -4.88
N GLY A 265 -4.89 -6.11 -4.86
CA GLY A 265 -3.73 -6.97 -4.93
C GLY A 265 -3.54 -7.61 -6.32
N ASP A 266 -4.02 -6.97 -7.38
CA ASP A 266 -3.95 -7.48 -8.76
C ASP A 266 -2.75 -6.92 -9.55
N GLY A 267 -1.96 -6.05 -8.92
CA GLY A 267 -0.76 -5.42 -9.45
C GLY A 267 -1.00 -4.08 -10.12
N PHE A 268 -2.25 -3.66 -10.36
CA PHE A 268 -2.54 -2.37 -10.98
C PHE A 268 -2.78 -1.31 -9.92
N SER A 269 -2.27 -0.09 -10.15
CA SER A 269 -2.64 1.03 -9.30
C SER A 269 -4.09 1.46 -9.58
N ASP A 270 -4.85 1.71 -8.51
CA ASP A 270 -6.21 2.20 -8.55
C ASP A 270 -6.25 3.72 -8.31
N MET A 271 -7.39 4.35 -8.62
CA MET A 271 -7.55 5.81 -8.54
C MET A 271 -8.74 6.21 -7.69
N ILE A 272 -8.63 7.33 -6.98
CA ILE A 272 -9.67 7.91 -6.14
C ILE A 272 -10.12 9.25 -6.70
N VAL A 273 -11.44 9.47 -6.79
CA VAL A 273 -12.04 10.73 -7.23
C VAL A 273 -13.11 11.19 -6.23
N GLY A 274 -12.86 12.32 -5.56
CA GLY A 274 -13.78 12.94 -4.62
C GLY A 274 -14.86 13.81 -5.30
N ALA A 275 -16.08 13.73 -4.77
CA ALA A 275 -17.25 14.51 -5.17
C ALA A 275 -18.06 14.96 -3.93
N PRO A 276 -17.56 15.95 -3.16
CA PRO A 276 -18.07 16.30 -1.83
C PRO A 276 -19.52 16.77 -1.81
N TYR A 277 -20.07 17.19 -2.95
CA TYR A 277 -21.46 17.64 -3.06
C TYR A 277 -22.41 16.57 -3.62
N GLY A 278 -21.91 15.34 -3.81
CA GLY A 278 -22.73 14.16 -4.06
C GLY A 278 -23.85 14.01 -3.03
N SER A 279 -25.01 13.53 -3.48
CA SER A 279 -26.24 13.51 -2.66
C SER A 279 -26.95 12.16 -2.60
N ALA A 280 -26.22 11.05 -2.86
CA ALA A 280 -26.81 9.72 -2.89
C ALA A 280 -27.47 9.31 -1.55
N SER A 281 -26.87 9.69 -0.42
CA SER A 281 -27.40 9.43 0.94
C SER A 281 -28.19 10.62 1.54
N GLY A 282 -28.48 11.66 0.75
CA GLY A 282 -29.11 12.91 1.21
C GLY A 282 -28.27 14.14 0.86
N GLY A 283 -28.88 15.33 0.89
CA GLY A 283 -28.28 16.57 0.36
C GLY A 283 -26.88 16.84 0.88
N PHE A 284 -25.90 16.82 -0.02
CA PHE A 284 -24.47 17.05 0.25
C PHE A 284 -23.87 16.12 1.30
N SER A 285 -24.30 14.86 1.33
CA SER A 285 -23.61 13.81 2.12
C SER A 285 -22.20 13.52 1.60
N GLY A 286 -21.96 13.78 0.31
CA GLY A 286 -20.70 13.54 -0.37
C GLY A 286 -20.55 12.11 -0.89
N GLN A 287 -19.73 11.96 -1.91
CA GLN A 287 -19.40 10.68 -2.55
C GLN A 287 -17.93 10.66 -2.93
N VAL A 288 -17.34 9.48 -2.92
CA VAL A 288 -16.02 9.19 -3.49
C VAL A 288 -16.19 8.04 -4.47
N TYR A 289 -15.40 8.03 -5.54
CA TYR A 289 -15.37 6.96 -6.51
C TYR A 289 -13.96 6.38 -6.57
N VAL A 290 -13.87 5.07 -6.52
CA VAL A 290 -12.63 4.34 -6.78
C VAL A 290 -12.75 3.72 -8.16
N ILE A 291 -11.74 3.93 -9.00
CA ILE A 291 -11.65 3.40 -10.36
C ILE A 291 -10.49 2.41 -10.38
N TYR A 292 -10.74 1.19 -10.82
CA TYR A 292 -9.72 0.16 -10.86
C TYR A 292 -8.74 0.36 -12.02
N GLY A 293 -7.46 0.11 -11.73
CA GLY A 293 -6.43 -0.07 -12.73
C GLY A 293 -6.66 -1.32 -13.58
N LYS A 294 -6.08 -1.33 -14.78
CA LYS A 294 -6.11 -2.49 -15.72
C LYS A 294 -5.22 -2.24 -16.91
N ALA A 295 -4.72 -3.33 -17.50
CA ALA A 295 -3.84 -3.28 -18.66
C ALA A 295 -4.40 -2.51 -19.88
N SER A 296 -5.72 -2.52 -20.09
CA SER A 296 -6.39 -1.77 -21.17
C SER A 296 -7.91 -1.75 -21.01
N GLY A 297 -8.59 -0.95 -21.85
CA GLY A 297 -10.06 -0.97 -21.91
C GLY A 297 -10.72 -0.09 -20.84
N PHE A 298 -10.13 1.06 -20.54
CA PHE A 298 -10.71 2.08 -19.68
C PHE A 298 -11.94 2.70 -20.34
N GLY A 299 -13.11 2.43 -19.78
CA GLY A 299 -14.38 3.00 -20.23
C GLY A 299 -14.78 2.65 -21.66
N THR A 300 -15.60 3.51 -22.25
CA THR A 300 -16.07 3.39 -23.65
C THR A 300 -15.54 4.52 -24.49
N VAL A 301 -15.07 4.22 -25.70
CA VAL A 301 -14.67 5.25 -26.67
C VAL A 301 -15.92 5.91 -27.25
N ASP A 302 -16.02 7.22 -27.10
CA ASP A 302 -17.18 8.00 -27.52
C ASP A 302 -17.09 8.43 -29.00
N SER A 303 -17.93 9.39 -29.42
CA SER A 303 -17.93 9.89 -30.80
C SER A 303 -16.82 10.90 -31.13
N SER A 304 -16.20 11.53 -30.13
CA SER A 304 -15.02 12.39 -30.32
C SER A 304 -13.75 11.54 -30.49
N GLY A 305 -13.77 10.30 -29.99
CA GLY A 305 -12.65 9.38 -30.00
C GLY A 305 -11.96 9.26 -28.64
N GLU A 306 -12.53 9.86 -27.60
CA GLU A 306 -12.02 9.83 -26.23
C GLU A 306 -12.52 8.59 -25.50
N ALA A 307 -11.67 7.97 -24.70
CA ALA A 307 -12.06 6.92 -23.76
C ALA A 307 -12.71 7.56 -22.52
N VAL A 308 -13.95 7.15 -22.17
CA VAL A 308 -14.72 7.77 -21.08
C VAL A 308 -15.27 6.73 -20.11
N ILE A 309 -15.00 6.92 -18.82
CA ILE A 309 -15.69 6.26 -17.70
C ILE A 309 -16.73 7.25 -17.15
N ASP A 310 -18.02 6.90 -17.25
CA ASP A 310 -19.11 7.72 -16.69
C ASP A 310 -19.48 7.22 -15.30
N LEU A 311 -19.22 8.03 -14.27
CA LEU A 311 -19.48 7.68 -12.87
C LEU A 311 -20.97 7.48 -12.58
N ALA A 312 -21.88 8.01 -13.41
CA ALA A 312 -23.32 7.77 -13.27
C ALA A 312 -23.72 6.33 -13.58
N SER A 313 -22.86 5.59 -14.27
CA SER A 313 -23.06 4.21 -14.71
C SER A 313 -21.83 3.33 -14.45
N LEU A 314 -21.09 3.62 -13.37
CA LEU A 314 -19.85 2.92 -13.03
C LEU A 314 -20.13 1.42 -12.83
N SER A 315 -19.47 0.58 -13.63
CA SER A 315 -19.65 -0.87 -13.53
C SER A 315 -18.81 -1.44 -12.37
N PRO A 316 -19.24 -2.55 -11.72
CA PRO A 316 -18.47 -3.17 -10.63
C PRO A 316 -17.09 -3.70 -11.06
N SER A 317 -16.87 -3.88 -12.36
CA SER A 317 -15.56 -4.25 -12.91
C SER A 317 -14.65 -3.06 -13.21
N ASP A 318 -15.21 -1.85 -13.26
CA ASP A 318 -14.43 -0.61 -13.44
C ASP A 318 -14.17 0.11 -12.12
N GLY A 319 -14.89 -0.23 -11.05
CA GLY A 319 -14.73 0.42 -9.75
C GLY A 319 -15.95 0.33 -8.85
N PHE A 320 -15.97 1.17 -7.82
CA PHE A 320 -17.07 1.28 -6.87
C PHE A 320 -17.22 2.71 -6.33
N ALA A 321 -18.39 3.02 -5.79
CA ALA A 321 -18.66 4.29 -5.12
C ALA A 321 -18.65 4.11 -3.59
N ILE A 322 -18.13 5.11 -2.89
CA ILE A 322 -18.21 5.26 -1.44
C ILE A 322 -19.20 6.39 -1.13
N GLU A 323 -20.18 6.11 -0.29
CA GLU A 323 -21.24 7.06 0.06
C GLU A 323 -21.08 7.59 1.48
N GLY A 324 -21.26 8.91 1.65
CA GLY A 324 -21.17 9.60 2.93
C GLY A 324 -22.26 9.18 3.93
N ALA A 325 -21.93 9.30 5.22
CA ALA A 325 -22.77 8.80 6.31
C ALA A 325 -24.04 9.63 6.56
N LEU A 326 -23.91 10.96 6.68
CA LEU A 326 -25.03 11.85 6.97
C LEU A 326 -25.13 13.02 5.97
N PRO A 327 -26.31 13.63 5.78
CA PRO A 327 -26.47 14.81 4.92
C PRO A 327 -25.67 16.01 5.45
N GLY A 328 -24.84 16.60 4.58
CA GLY A 328 -24.04 17.78 4.88
C GLY A 328 -22.58 17.50 5.27
N ASP A 329 -22.24 16.23 5.52
CA ASP A 329 -20.90 15.80 5.95
C ASP A 329 -19.83 16.07 4.87
N GLN A 330 -20.22 16.08 3.60
CA GLN A 330 -19.38 16.36 2.43
C GLN A 330 -18.18 15.40 2.28
N LEU A 331 -18.43 14.09 2.38
CA LEU A 331 -17.43 13.06 2.10
C LEU A 331 -16.78 13.23 0.72
N GLY A 332 -15.45 13.11 0.66
CA GLY A 332 -14.66 13.30 -0.57
C GLY A 332 -14.06 14.70 -0.67
N TRP A 333 -14.04 15.45 0.43
CA TRP A 333 -13.39 16.75 0.51
C TRP A 333 -11.87 16.64 0.27
N SER A 334 -11.23 15.69 0.95
CA SER A 334 -9.86 15.28 0.73
C SER A 334 -9.80 13.75 0.69
N VAL A 335 -8.95 13.21 -0.19
CA VAL A 335 -8.78 11.78 -0.42
C VAL A 335 -7.30 11.49 -0.61
N SER A 336 -6.83 10.33 -0.13
CA SER A 336 -5.48 9.85 -0.41
C SER A 336 -5.41 8.32 -0.31
N SER A 337 -4.37 7.72 -0.89
CA SER A 337 -3.95 6.39 -0.43
C SER A 337 -3.60 6.47 1.05
N ALA A 338 -3.96 5.43 1.79
CA ALA A 338 -3.55 5.25 3.17
C ALA A 338 -2.17 4.56 3.24
N GLY A 339 -1.72 3.90 2.17
CA GLY A 339 -0.67 2.89 2.27
C GLY A 339 -1.18 1.60 2.93
N ASP A 340 -0.28 0.67 3.23
CA ASP A 340 -0.58 -0.55 3.99
C ASP A 340 -0.58 -0.26 5.50
N VAL A 341 -1.65 0.39 5.95
CA VAL A 341 -1.78 0.80 7.36
C VAL A 341 -2.00 -0.35 8.32
N ASN A 342 -2.38 -1.54 7.83
CA ASN A 342 -2.68 -2.71 8.67
C ASN A 342 -1.68 -3.86 8.53
N GLY A 343 -0.62 -3.68 7.72
CA GLY A 343 0.46 -4.63 7.53
C GLY A 343 0.04 -5.93 6.84
N ASP A 344 -0.95 -5.88 5.95
CA ASP A 344 -1.44 -7.05 5.21
C ASP A 344 -0.94 -7.15 3.76
N GLY A 345 -0.10 -6.18 3.35
CA GLY A 345 0.51 -6.07 2.04
C GLY A 345 -0.41 -5.48 0.96
N LEU A 346 -1.58 -4.94 1.32
CA LEU A 346 -2.46 -4.22 0.40
C LEU A 346 -2.54 -2.75 0.81
N SER A 347 -2.51 -1.87 -0.19
CA SER A 347 -2.81 -0.46 0.08
C SER A 347 -4.25 -0.31 0.55
N GLY A 348 -4.48 0.62 1.47
CA GLY A 348 -5.80 1.13 1.83
C GLY A 348 -6.02 2.54 1.28
N LEU A 349 -7.14 3.14 1.65
CA LEU A 349 -7.47 4.53 1.33
C LEU A 349 -8.04 5.28 2.53
N ILE A 350 -7.80 6.59 2.56
CA ILE A 350 -8.39 7.52 3.53
C ILE A 350 -9.24 8.56 2.80
N VAL A 351 -10.48 8.74 3.24
CA VAL A 351 -11.45 9.70 2.68
C VAL A 351 -12.09 10.52 3.78
N SER A 352 -12.19 11.83 3.57
CA SER A 352 -12.62 12.74 4.64
C SER A 352 -13.94 13.45 4.37
N ALA A 353 -14.60 13.79 5.48
CA ALA A 353 -15.86 14.51 5.59
C ALA A 353 -15.73 15.57 6.70
N PRO A 354 -15.07 16.71 6.46
CA PRO A 354 -14.72 17.68 7.50
C PRO A 354 -15.92 18.38 8.15
N TYR A 355 -17.12 18.26 7.57
CA TYR A 355 -18.37 18.76 8.14
C TYR A 355 -19.12 17.69 8.96
N GLY A 356 -18.52 16.51 9.12
CA GLY A 356 -18.97 15.47 10.02
C GLY A 356 -19.25 16.02 11.42
N SER A 357 -20.38 15.61 11.99
CA SER A 357 -20.87 16.12 13.26
C SER A 357 -21.02 15.04 14.34
N GLN A 358 -20.41 13.88 14.11
CA GLN A 358 -20.56 12.66 14.89
C GLN A 358 -19.93 12.83 16.30
N ALA A 359 -18.78 13.52 16.39
CA ALA A 359 -18.07 13.82 17.64
C ALA A 359 -18.30 15.25 18.20
N GLY A 360 -19.10 16.07 17.51
CA GLY A 360 -19.35 17.46 17.88
C GLY A 360 -19.77 18.28 16.67
N THR A 361 -20.22 19.53 16.84
CA THR A 361 -20.69 20.31 15.68
C THR A 361 -19.52 20.61 14.75
N TYR A 362 -19.52 20.08 13.52
CA TYR A 362 -18.42 20.21 12.56
C TYR A 362 -17.05 19.88 13.17
N ALA A 363 -17.00 18.82 13.97
CA ALA A 363 -15.73 18.30 14.45
C ALA A 363 -14.91 17.67 13.31
N GLY A 364 -15.61 17.14 12.31
CA GLY A 364 -15.04 16.47 11.16
C GLY A 364 -14.86 14.98 11.38
N ASP A 365 -14.91 14.22 10.29
CA ASP A 365 -14.69 12.78 10.27
C ASP A 365 -13.76 12.40 9.10
N ALA A 366 -13.00 11.32 9.28
CA ALA A 366 -12.35 10.61 8.19
C ALA A 366 -12.61 9.10 8.30
N TYR A 367 -12.55 8.42 7.17
CA TYR A 367 -12.82 6.98 7.07
C TYR A 367 -11.63 6.33 6.38
N VAL A 368 -11.08 5.31 7.03
CA VAL A 368 -9.98 4.51 6.49
C VAL A 368 -10.54 3.17 6.08
N ILE A 369 -10.30 2.77 4.83
CA ILE A 369 -10.79 1.53 4.25
C ILE A 369 -9.57 0.72 3.79
N PHE A 370 -9.44 -0.50 4.31
CA PHE A 370 -8.32 -1.39 3.99
C PHE A 370 -8.49 -2.04 2.61
N GLY A 371 -7.37 -2.41 1.98
CA GLY A 371 -7.36 -3.19 0.76
C GLY A 371 -8.11 -4.52 0.91
N ASN A 372 -8.71 -5.01 -0.17
CA ASN A 372 -9.49 -6.24 -0.15
C ASN A 372 -9.55 -6.95 -1.51
N ARG A 373 -8.89 -8.12 -1.58
CA ARG A 373 -8.88 -9.00 -2.76
C ARG A 373 -10.26 -9.54 -3.16
N SER A 374 -11.22 -9.55 -2.23
CA SER A 374 -12.60 -9.99 -2.48
C SER A 374 -13.51 -8.88 -3.00
N GLY A 375 -12.99 -7.66 -3.14
CA GLY A 375 -13.71 -6.48 -3.61
C GLY A 375 -14.49 -5.73 -2.52
N PHE A 376 -15.18 -4.67 -2.94
CA PHE A 376 -15.73 -3.65 -2.06
C PHE A 376 -17.24 -3.45 -2.19
N GLY A 377 -17.90 -3.26 -1.05
CA GLY A 377 -19.30 -2.89 -0.98
C GLY A 377 -20.28 -3.96 -1.48
N THR A 378 -21.49 -3.52 -1.83
CA THR A 378 -22.55 -4.38 -2.39
C THR A 378 -23.10 -3.79 -3.67
N VAL A 379 -23.51 -4.63 -4.60
CA VAL A 379 -24.13 -4.17 -5.86
C VAL A 379 -25.56 -3.70 -5.60
N ASP A 380 -25.85 -2.45 -5.96
CA ASP A 380 -27.16 -1.82 -5.80
C ASP A 380 -28.17 -2.28 -6.88
N ALA A 381 -29.40 -1.75 -6.80
CA ALA A 381 -30.46 -2.10 -7.76
C ALA A 381 -30.18 -1.61 -9.20
N ASN A 382 -29.25 -0.67 -9.38
CA ASN A 382 -28.85 -0.14 -10.67
C ASN A 382 -27.61 -0.86 -11.24
N GLY A 383 -27.01 -1.76 -10.46
CA GLY A 383 -25.84 -2.53 -10.85
C GLY A 383 -24.51 -1.89 -10.47
N HIS A 384 -24.51 -0.84 -9.63
CA HIS A 384 -23.29 -0.19 -9.15
C HIS A 384 -22.78 -0.86 -7.87
N ALA A 385 -21.46 -1.06 -7.73
CA ALA A 385 -20.87 -1.44 -6.46
C ALA A 385 -20.82 -0.22 -5.52
N VAL A 386 -21.39 -0.34 -4.32
CA VAL A 386 -21.52 0.77 -3.36
C VAL A 386 -21.06 0.35 -1.96
N LEU A 387 -20.15 1.13 -1.39
CA LEU A 387 -19.69 1.06 -0.01
C LEU A 387 -20.26 2.25 0.77
N ASP A 388 -21.27 2.00 1.60
CA ASP A 388 -21.87 3.01 2.49
C ASP A 388 -21.16 3.00 3.85
N VAL A 389 -20.43 4.07 4.17
CA VAL A 389 -19.58 4.16 5.38
C VAL A 389 -20.41 4.26 6.67
N SER A 390 -21.72 4.51 6.60
CA SER A 390 -22.59 4.47 7.78
C SER A 390 -22.85 3.03 8.27
N LYS A 391 -22.73 2.03 7.38
CA LYS A 391 -23.07 0.64 7.67
C LYS A 391 -21.86 -0.15 8.17
N LEU A 392 -21.99 -0.77 9.34
CA LEU A 392 -20.95 -1.63 9.92
C LEU A 392 -20.51 -2.77 8.98
N ALA A 393 -21.43 -3.34 8.20
CA ALA A 393 -21.11 -4.42 7.25
C ALA A 393 -20.11 -3.99 6.14
N ASN A 394 -19.92 -2.69 5.97
CA ASN A 394 -19.02 -2.08 5.00
C ASN A 394 -17.77 -1.47 5.65
N LEU A 395 -17.69 -1.47 7.00
CA LEU A 395 -16.58 -0.91 7.77
C LEU A 395 -16.47 -1.63 9.13
N SER A 396 -16.40 -2.95 9.07
CA SER A 396 -16.06 -3.76 10.25
C SER A 396 -14.57 -3.57 10.61
N PRO A 397 -14.11 -3.95 11.81
CA PRO A 397 -12.71 -3.76 12.20
C PRO A 397 -11.67 -4.42 11.29
N SER A 398 -12.06 -5.38 10.44
CA SER A 398 -11.18 -6.00 9.43
C SER A 398 -11.30 -5.37 8.05
N GLN A 399 -12.16 -4.37 7.87
CA GLN A 399 -12.38 -3.65 6.61
C GLN A 399 -11.96 -2.17 6.72
N GLY A 400 -11.81 -1.65 7.94
CA GLY A 400 -11.41 -0.28 8.18
C GLY A 400 -11.86 0.28 9.52
N PHE A 401 -11.74 1.59 9.67
CA PHE A 401 -12.12 2.32 10.89
C PHE A 401 -12.51 3.77 10.59
N VAL A 402 -13.07 4.44 11.60
CA VAL A 402 -13.43 5.87 11.53
C VAL A 402 -12.50 6.67 12.43
N ILE A 403 -12.12 7.84 11.96
CA ILE A 403 -11.42 8.87 12.73
C ILE A 403 -12.43 9.98 13.02
N HIS A 404 -12.67 10.26 14.30
CA HIS A 404 -13.52 11.35 14.75
C HIS A 404 -12.68 12.55 15.17
N GLY A 405 -13.08 13.74 14.73
CA GLY A 405 -12.42 14.99 15.09
C GLY A 405 -12.44 15.29 16.59
N ASP A 406 -11.49 16.09 17.03
CA ASP A 406 -11.16 16.35 18.43
C ASP A 406 -12.10 17.36 19.10
N ALA A 407 -12.54 18.40 18.36
CA ALA A 407 -13.27 19.53 18.89
C ALA A 407 -14.32 20.08 17.91
N SER A 408 -15.40 20.65 18.45
CA SER A 408 -16.41 21.32 17.62
C SER A 408 -15.81 22.51 16.86
N TRP A 409 -16.11 22.59 15.57
CA TRP A 409 -15.52 23.55 14.62
C TRP A 409 -14.03 23.34 14.35
N GLY A 410 -13.47 22.17 14.67
CA GLY A 410 -12.10 21.80 14.32
C GLY A 410 -11.93 21.44 12.84
N PHE A 411 -12.98 20.86 12.23
CA PHE A 411 -13.00 20.37 10.85
C PHE A 411 -11.87 19.38 10.53
N ALA A 412 -11.61 18.43 11.43
CA ALA A 412 -10.66 17.35 11.20
C ALA A 412 -11.00 16.60 9.90
N GLY A 413 -9.97 16.26 9.13
CA GLY A 413 -10.12 15.72 7.79
C GLY A 413 -10.25 16.80 6.72
N TRP A 414 -9.90 18.06 7.01
CA TRP A 414 -9.81 19.09 5.97
C TRP A 414 -8.78 18.70 4.89
N SER A 415 -7.67 18.12 5.33
CA SER A 415 -6.66 17.46 4.49
C SER A 415 -6.31 16.13 5.13
N VAL A 416 -6.16 15.09 4.32
CA VAL A 416 -5.72 13.75 4.74
C VAL A 416 -4.65 13.23 3.80
N SER A 417 -3.72 12.43 4.33
CA SER A 417 -2.69 11.75 3.54
C SER A 417 -2.19 10.51 4.29
N SER A 418 -1.59 9.57 3.57
CA SER A 418 -0.57 8.71 4.17
C SER A 418 0.57 9.58 4.70
N ALA A 419 1.13 9.19 5.83
CA ALA A 419 2.30 9.79 6.43
C ALA A 419 3.58 8.99 6.10
N GLY A 420 3.46 7.80 5.49
CA GLY A 420 4.56 6.84 5.36
C GLY A 420 4.87 6.18 6.72
N ASP A 421 6.03 5.55 6.85
CA ASP A 421 6.48 4.92 8.10
C ASP A 421 7.26 5.94 8.96
N VAL A 422 6.54 6.75 9.73
CA VAL A 422 7.12 7.83 10.54
C VAL A 422 7.83 7.28 11.77
N ASN A 423 7.42 6.10 12.24
CA ASN A 423 7.88 5.51 13.49
C ASN A 423 8.91 4.35 13.32
N GLY A 424 9.10 3.88 12.09
CA GLY A 424 10.03 2.81 11.70
C GLY A 424 9.56 1.39 12.04
N ASP A 425 8.26 1.15 12.09
CA ASP A 425 7.68 -0.18 12.31
C ASP A 425 7.31 -0.92 11.02
N HIS A 426 7.59 -0.31 9.86
CA HIS A 426 7.33 -0.78 8.50
C HIS A 426 5.85 -0.92 8.16
N ILE A 427 4.98 -0.21 8.86
CA ILE A 427 3.57 -0.10 8.56
C ILE A 427 3.28 1.38 8.27
N ASP A 428 2.53 1.65 7.21
CA ASP A 428 2.24 3.04 6.84
C ASP A 428 1.36 3.72 7.90
N ASP A 429 1.70 4.97 8.21
CA ASP A 429 0.98 5.84 9.13
C ASP A 429 0.06 6.80 8.36
N LEU A 430 -0.78 7.52 9.10
CA LEU A 430 -1.76 8.46 8.55
C LEU A 430 -1.61 9.84 9.16
N ILE A 431 -1.85 10.89 8.37
CA ILE A 431 -1.94 12.27 8.87
C ILE A 431 -3.26 12.94 8.51
N VAL A 432 -3.86 13.62 9.48
CA VAL A 432 -5.17 14.28 9.39
C VAL A 432 -5.07 15.73 9.89
N GLY A 433 -5.42 16.68 9.03
CA GLY A 433 -5.43 18.11 9.36
C GLY A 433 -6.77 18.62 9.91
N ALA A 434 -6.71 19.49 10.92
CA ALA A 434 -7.83 20.17 11.58
C ALA A 434 -7.53 21.69 11.72
N PRO A 435 -7.58 22.45 10.61
CA PRO A 435 -7.05 23.81 10.52
C PRO A 435 -7.74 24.85 11.38
N TYR A 436 -8.92 24.54 11.93
CA TYR A 436 -9.66 25.43 12.81
C TYR A 436 -9.73 24.93 14.26
N GLY A 437 -9.04 23.82 14.54
CA GLY A 437 -8.84 23.29 15.88
C GLY A 437 -7.85 24.12 16.71
N GLY A 438 -7.51 23.60 17.87
CA GLY A 438 -6.52 24.19 18.75
C GLY A 438 -6.92 25.51 19.41
N ALA A 439 -5.98 26.08 20.16
CA ALA A 439 -6.19 27.35 20.85
C ALA A 439 -6.39 28.49 19.85
N ASN A 440 -7.50 29.24 20.00
CA ASN A 440 -7.84 30.40 19.15
C ASN A 440 -7.94 30.09 17.64
N GLY A 441 -8.10 28.82 17.24
CA GLY A 441 -8.11 28.45 15.82
C GLY A 441 -6.74 28.57 15.17
N ALA A 442 -5.66 28.30 15.90
CA ALA A 442 -4.30 28.16 15.38
C ALA A 442 -4.19 26.99 14.37
N GLY A 443 -5.02 25.97 14.53
CA GLY A 443 -5.00 24.75 13.72
C GLY A 443 -4.16 23.64 14.36
N GLU A 444 -4.50 22.40 14.04
CA GLU A 444 -3.85 21.18 14.53
C GLU A 444 -3.71 20.16 13.39
N ALA A 445 -2.79 19.23 13.56
CA ALA A 445 -2.73 18.01 12.74
C ALA A 445 -2.49 16.79 13.66
N PHE A 446 -2.92 15.63 13.20
CA PHE A 446 -2.88 14.39 13.98
C PHE A 446 -2.22 13.30 13.14
N VAL A 447 -1.22 12.63 13.69
CA VAL A 447 -0.64 11.42 13.10
C VAL A 447 -1.22 10.23 13.83
N ILE A 448 -1.69 9.24 13.09
CA ILE A 448 -2.21 7.97 13.60
C ILE A 448 -1.28 6.89 13.07
N TYR A 449 -0.66 6.14 13.97
CA TYR A 449 0.25 5.08 13.54
C TYR A 449 -0.48 3.86 13.00
N GLY A 450 0.10 3.26 11.97
CA GLY A 450 -0.31 1.98 11.42
C GLY A 450 -0.29 0.88 12.47
N SER A 451 -1.11 -0.16 12.26
CA SER A 451 -1.14 -1.29 13.19
C SER A 451 -1.73 -2.56 12.63
N SER A 452 -0.99 -3.66 12.78
CA SER A 452 -1.49 -5.03 12.61
C SER A 452 -2.39 -5.51 13.77
N HIS A 453 -2.49 -4.74 14.86
CA HIS A 453 -3.23 -5.11 16.07
C HIS A 453 -4.58 -4.37 16.20
N GLY A 454 -5.00 -3.70 15.13
CA GLY A 454 -6.28 -2.98 15.04
C GLY A 454 -6.26 -1.58 15.65
N PHE A 455 -7.32 -0.81 15.39
CA PHE A 455 -7.36 0.63 15.62
C PHE A 455 -8.39 1.04 16.67
N GLY A 456 -8.00 2.01 17.51
CA GLY A 456 -8.91 2.73 18.39
C GLY A 456 -9.70 1.84 19.35
N THR A 457 -10.98 2.18 19.55
CA THR A 457 -11.93 1.41 20.37
C THR A 457 -13.18 1.05 19.58
N LEU A 458 -13.90 0.00 20.00
CA LEU A 458 -15.15 -0.37 19.36
C LEU A 458 -16.31 0.48 19.88
N ASP A 459 -17.06 1.10 18.96
CA ASP A 459 -18.30 1.81 19.28
C ASP A 459 -19.44 0.84 19.67
N ALA A 460 -20.61 1.38 20.01
CA ALA A 460 -21.78 0.57 20.39
C ALA A 460 -22.31 -0.34 19.26
N THR A 461 -21.92 -0.08 18.01
CA THR A 461 -22.24 -0.92 16.86
C THR A 461 -21.18 -1.99 16.60
N GLY A 462 -19.98 -1.87 17.20
CA GLY A 462 -18.84 -2.77 16.98
C GLY A 462 -17.86 -2.26 15.91
N ARG A 463 -17.94 -0.99 15.53
CA ARG A 463 -17.06 -0.34 14.57
C ARG A 463 -15.80 0.17 15.27
N ALA A 464 -14.63 0.02 14.66
CA ALA A 464 -13.40 0.61 15.17
C ALA A 464 -13.41 2.14 14.98
N VAL A 465 -13.09 2.87 16.05
CA VAL A 465 -13.12 4.33 16.12
C VAL A 465 -11.86 4.85 16.81
N VAL A 466 -11.13 5.71 16.12
CA VAL A 466 -10.07 6.56 16.66
C VAL A 466 -10.69 7.93 16.96
N ASP A 467 -10.73 8.32 18.23
CA ASP A 467 -11.29 9.60 18.69
C ASP A 467 -10.13 10.57 18.96
N LEU A 468 -10.01 11.64 18.18
CA LEU A 468 -8.88 12.57 18.30
C LEU A 468 -9.00 13.52 19.50
N SER A 469 -10.06 13.43 20.30
CA SER A 469 -10.27 14.33 21.43
C SER A 469 -9.22 14.18 22.53
N ASN A 470 -9.10 15.21 23.37
CA ASN A 470 -8.11 15.34 24.44
C ASN A 470 -8.31 14.36 25.63
N ASP A 471 -8.90 13.19 25.43
CA ASP A 471 -9.19 12.23 26.50
C ASP A 471 -8.02 11.30 26.87
N GLY A 472 -6.89 11.42 26.16
CA GLY A 472 -5.61 10.77 26.47
C GLY A 472 -5.53 9.29 26.09
N ALA A 473 -6.57 8.69 25.52
CA ALA A 473 -6.60 7.25 25.21
C ALA A 473 -6.24 6.91 23.75
N ALA A 474 -6.44 7.85 22.82
CA ALA A 474 -6.35 7.59 21.39
C ALA A 474 -4.93 7.74 20.81
N LEU A 475 -4.20 8.80 21.19
CA LEU A 475 -2.88 9.15 20.64
C LEU A 475 -1.78 9.10 21.71
N THR A 476 -1.67 7.96 22.38
CA THR A 476 -0.47 7.65 23.19
C THR A 476 0.75 7.51 22.29
N ARG A 477 1.97 7.63 22.84
CA ARG A 477 3.25 7.46 22.10
C ARG A 477 3.21 6.35 21.04
N ASP A 478 2.69 5.18 21.37
CA ASP A 478 2.73 3.99 20.48
C ASP A 478 1.57 3.95 19.46
N LYS A 479 0.73 4.99 19.38
CA LYS A 479 -0.46 5.02 18.52
C LYS A 479 -0.54 6.26 17.62
N GLY A 480 0.32 7.24 17.85
CA GLY A 480 0.31 8.49 17.10
C GLY A 480 0.71 9.70 17.94
N LEU A 481 0.49 10.88 17.37
CA LEU A 481 0.85 12.17 17.99
C LEU A 481 -0.08 13.30 17.54
N VAL A 482 -0.06 14.40 18.29
CA VAL A 482 -0.74 15.66 17.96
C VAL A 482 0.29 16.73 17.62
N ILE A 483 0.06 17.46 16.55
CA ILE A 483 0.88 18.61 16.12
C ILE A 483 0.03 19.86 16.36
N THR A 484 0.55 20.76 17.18
CA THR A 484 -0.15 21.98 17.59
C THR A 484 0.61 23.22 17.20
N ASP A 485 -0.11 24.32 17.01
CA ASP A 485 0.47 25.66 16.93
C ASP A 485 -0.16 26.58 17.99
N SER A 486 0.61 27.56 18.48
CA SER A 486 0.16 28.51 19.50
C SER A 486 -0.23 29.88 18.92
N ASP A 487 0.17 30.15 17.67
CA ASP A 487 -0.12 31.41 16.97
C ASP A 487 -1.55 31.42 16.43
N ALA A 488 -2.36 32.36 16.93
CA ALA A 488 -3.78 32.41 16.61
C ALA A 488 -4.03 32.67 15.12
N HIS A 489 -4.85 31.82 14.49
CA HIS A 489 -5.29 31.91 13.10
C HIS A 489 -4.21 31.64 12.03
N ASP A 490 -3.13 30.93 12.37
CA ASP A 490 -2.13 30.49 11.40
C ASP A 490 -2.64 29.34 10.49
N LEU A 491 -3.67 28.61 10.93
CA LEU A 491 -4.37 27.52 10.22
C LEU A 491 -3.49 26.30 9.93
N ALA A 492 -2.72 25.84 10.92
CA ALA A 492 -1.91 24.63 10.82
C ALA A 492 -2.75 23.40 10.44
N GLY A 493 -2.24 22.61 9.50
CA GLY A 493 -2.95 21.43 9.01
C GLY A 493 -4.01 21.72 7.94
N ILE A 494 -4.02 22.92 7.33
CA ILE A 494 -4.88 23.16 6.15
C ILE A 494 -4.54 22.21 5.00
N THR A 495 -3.26 21.83 4.90
CA THR A 495 -2.69 20.84 3.99
C THR A 495 -1.64 20.07 4.77
N VAL A 496 -1.65 18.76 4.61
CA VAL A 496 -0.72 17.83 5.24
C VAL A 496 -0.31 16.79 4.20
N SER A 497 0.92 16.31 4.29
CA SER A 497 1.46 15.26 3.43
C SER A 497 2.64 14.58 4.14
N SER A 498 2.94 13.33 3.78
CA SER A 498 4.30 12.83 3.96
C SER A 498 5.26 13.66 3.10
N ALA A 499 6.47 13.90 3.60
CA ALA A 499 7.58 14.46 2.83
C ALA A 499 8.47 13.37 2.21
N GLY A 500 8.22 12.09 2.57
CA GLY A 500 9.21 11.02 2.49
C GLY A 500 10.36 11.25 3.48
N ASP A 501 11.40 10.43 3.40
CA ASP A 501 12.63 10.64 4.16
C ASP A 501 13.48 11.79 3.57
N VAL A 502 13.31 13.01 4.08
CA VAL A 502 14.01 14.20 3.57
C VAL A 502 15.35 14.43 4.27
N ASN A 503 15.59 13.82 5.43
CA ASN A 503 16.86 13.93 6.17
C ASN A 503 17.76 12.67 6.00
N GLY A 504 17.23 11.65 5.32
CA GLY A 504 17.89 10.41 4.97
C GLY A 504 18.04 9.42 6.12
N ASP A 505 17.36 9.60 7.25
CA ASP A 505 17.56 8.77 8.45
C ASP A 505 16.79 7.45 8.45
N GLY A 506 16.03 7.18 7.39
CA GLY A 506 15.25 5.99 7.16
C GLY A 506 13.84 6.04 7.73
N TYR A 507 13.37 7.19 8.21
CA TYR A 507 11.99 7.40 8.65
C TYR A 507 11.31 8.42 7.75
N ASP A 508 10.02 8.23 7.48
CA ASP A 508 9.28 9.21 6.69
C ASP A 508 8.99 10.47 7.50
N ASP A 509 9.19 11.62 6.87
CA ASP A 509 9.00 12.94 7.47
C ASP A 509 7.64 13.54 7.10
N LEU A 510 7.22 14.60 7.79
CA LEU A 510 5.89 15.19 7.67
C LEU A 510 5.95 16.64 7.20
N LEU A 511 4.97 17.03 6.37
CA LEU A 511 4.75 18.41 5.94
C LEU A 511 3.46 18.97 6.54
N ILE A 512 3.55 20.14 7.18
CA ILE A 512 2.40 20.87 7.75
C ILE A 512 2.33 22.27 7.15
N GLY A 513 1.31 22.54 6.33
CA GLY A 513 1.11 23.86 5.72
C GLY A 513 0.28 24.82 6.59
N LEU A 514 0.75 26.07 6.70
CA LEU A 514 0.14 27.17 7.47
C LEU A 514 0.06 28.45 6.59
N PRO A 515 -0.78 28.50 5.56
CA PRO A 515 -0.78 29.61 4.58
C PRO A 515 -1.35 30.92 5.11
N ALA A 516 -2.05 30.90 6.25
CA ALA A 516 -2.51 32.12 6.90
C ALA A 516 -1.46 32.70 7.86
N ALA A 517 -0.44 31.93 8.21
CA ALA A 517 0.63 32.36 9.07
C ALA A 517 1.36 33.59 8.54
N SER A 518 1.74 34.45 9.46
CA SER A 518 2.61 35.57 9.17
C SER A 518 4.04 35.20 9.56
N GLY A 519 4.92 34.98 8.58
CA GLY A 519 6.37 35.02 8.77
C GLY A 519 6.87 36.46 8.82
N ASP A 520 7.92 36.77 8.06
CA ASP A 520 8.48 38.14 7.91
C ASP A 520 7.49 39.16 7.30
N ALA A 521 6.41 38.68 6.69
CA ALA A 521 5.35 39.50 6.13
C ALA A 521 3.95 38.91 6.43
N ALA A 522 2.95 39.77 6.63
CA ALA A 522 1.59 39.36 6.95
C ALA A 522 1.00 38.41 5.88
N GLY A 523 0.59 37.21 6.29
CA GLY A 523 0.01 36.20 5.40
C GLY A 523 0.98 35.67 4.32
N SER A 524 2.28 35.68 4.59
CA SER A 524 3.29 35.05 3.72
C SER A 524 3.19 33.52 3.69
N GLY A 525 2.61 32.94 4.74
CA GLY A 525 2.52 31.51 4.93
C GLY A 525 3.80 30.90 5.51
N LYS A 526 3.65 29.74 6.14
CA LYS A 526 4.73 28.90 6.67
C LYS A 526 4.48 27.45 6.25
N THR A 527 5.52 26.64 6.22
CA THR A 527 5.42 25.18 6.17
C THR A 527 6.41 24.60 7.16
N TYR A 528 6.03 23.59 7.93
CA TYR A 528 6.96 22.87 8.79
C TYR A 528 7.27 21.50 8.21
N VAL A 529 8.54 21.13 8.27
CA VAL A 529 9.03 19.77 8.09
C VAL A 529 9.28 19.20 9.48
N ILE A 530 8.68 18.06 9.79
CA ILE A 530 8.87 17.35 11.07
C ILE A 530 9.49 16.00 10.76
N TYR A 531 10.60 15.69 11.41
CA TYR A 531 11.32 14.46 11.16
C TYR A 531 10.66 13.25 11.81
N GLY A 532 10.64 12.12 11.10
CA GLY A 532 10.31 10.82 11.66
C GLY A 532 11.35 10.34 12.68
N SER A 533 11.03 9.32 13.47
CA SER A 533 12.00 8.66 14.35
C SER A 533 11.47 7.34 14.92
N ALA A 534 12.35 6.48 15.44
CA ALA A 534 12.03 5.17 16.04
C ALA A 534 10.91 5.12 17.09
N HIS A 535 10.51 6.28 17.64
CA HIS A 535 9.42 6.39 18.63
C HIS A 535 8.43 7.50 18.30
N GLY A 536 8.47 8.01 17.06
CA GLY A 536 7.77 9.22 16.67
C GLY A 536 8.37 10.51 17.23
N PRO A 537 8.18 11.64 16.53
CA PRO A 537 8.61 12.94 17.02
C PRO A 537 7.82 13.43 18.23
N GLY A 538 8.40 14.37 18.96
CA GLY A 538 7.71 15.13 19.99
C GLY A 538 7.84 14.58 21.41
N THR A 539 7.28 15.35 22.33
CA THR A 539 7.37 15.11 23.77
C THR A 539 6.05 14.60 24.35
N ILE A 540 6.11 13.94 25.50
CA ILE A 540 4.91 13.44 26.18
C ILE A 540 4.32 14.51 27.09
N ASP A 541 3.06 14.88 26.86
CA ASP A 541 2.33 15.83 27.70
C ASP A 541 1.88 15.21 29.05
N SER A 542 1.23 16.01 29.89
CA SER A 542 0.74 15.56 31.22
C SER A 542 -0.35 14.48 31.14
N GLU A 543 -0.98 14.35 29.98
CA GLU A 543 -2.07 13.43 29.66
C GLU A 543 -1.54 12.13 29.01
N GLY A 544 -0.25 12.06 28.68
CA GLY A 544 0.41 10.88 28.12
C GLY A 544 0.43 10.83 26.58
N ARG A 545 0.10 11.94 25.91
CA ARG A 545 0.08 12.04 24.45
C ARG A 545 1.43 12.52 23.93
N ALA A 546 1.82 12.06 22.75
CA ALA A 546 2.93 12.65 22.02
C ALA A 546 2.47 13.96 21.36
N VAL A 547 3.21 15.05 21.61
CA VAL A 547 2.90 16.39 21.12
C VAL A 547 4.14 17.02 20.49
N VAL A 548 3.95 17.57 19.28
CA VAL A 548 4.90 18.46 18.62
C VAL A 548 4.31 19.86 18.62
N ASP A 549 5.00 20.80 19.24
CA ASP A 549 4.61 22.22 19.26
C ASP A 549 5.39 22.98 18.19
N LEU A 550 4.71 23.37 17.11
CA LEU A 550 5.32 24.07 15.97
C LEU A 550 5.93 25.42 16.37
N SER A 551 5.35 26.11 17.35
CA SER A 551 5.89 27.38 17.84
C SER A 551 7.24 27.22 18.57
N HIS A 552 7.55 25.99 18.99
CA HIS A 552 8.75 25.63 19.75
C HIS A 552 9.42 24.35 19.21
N LEU A 553 9.37 24.14 17.88
CA LEU A 553 9.93 22.95 17.24
C LEU A 553 11.43 22.84 17.52
N ASP A 554 11.84 21.71 18.09
CA ASP A 554 13.26 21.42 18.31
C ASP A 554 13.95 21.23 16.94
N PRO A 555 15.10 21.87 16.67
CA PRO A 555 15.81 21.70 15.40
C PRO A 555 16.27 20.27 15.09
N THR A 556 16.27 19.37 16.07
CA THR A 556 16.52 17.94 15.89
C THR A 556 15.28 17.16 15.51
N GLU A 557 14.09 17.73 15.69
CA GLU A 557 12.79 17.15 15.33
C GLU A 557 12.21 17.75 14.05
N GLY A 558 12.87 18.74 13.45
CA GLY A 558 12.43 19.33 12.18
C GLY A 558 12.89 20.76 11.96
N TYR A 559 12.29 21.42 10.97
CA TYR A 559 12.58 22.82 10.65
C TYR A 559 11.41 23.55 9.99
N LEU A 560 11.50 24.88 10.03
CA LEU A 560 10.55 25.81 9.41
C LEU A 560 10.97 26.14 7.97
N VAL A 561 10.00 26.19 7.06
CA VAL A 561 10.10 26.79 5.72
C VAL A 561 9.29 28.08 5.71
N GLN A 562 9.97 29.21 5.53
CA GLN A 562 9.36 30.54 5.53
C GLN A 562 8.87 30.94 4.14
N GLY A 563 7.66 31.50 4.09
CA GLY A 563 7.09 32.10 2.89
C GLY A 563 7.79 33.38 2.43
N VAL A 564 7.52 33.77 1.18
CA VAL A 564 8.28 34.82 0.50
C VAL A 564 7.82 36.25 0.82
N GLY A 565 6.55 36.56 0.56
CA GLY A 565 6.03 37.92 0.62
C GLY A 565 4.61 38.02 1.17
N ALA A 566 4.20 39.25 1.51
CA ALA A 566 2.90 39.50 2.13
C ALA A 566 1.74 39.01 1.26
N GLY A 567 0.93 38.08 1.78
CA GLY A 567 -0.25 37.57 1.11
C GLY A 567 0.01 36.48 0.07
N ASP A 568 1.24 35.97 -0.05
CA ASP A 568 1.57 34.92 -1.03
C ASP A 568 0.97 33.55 -0.66
N ARG A 569 0.68 33.35 0.63
CA ARG A 569 0.08 32.12 1.19
C ARG A 569 0.86 30.86 0.83
N SER A 570 2.18 30.87 1.01
CA SER A 570 2.98 29.65 0.87
C SER A 570 2.50 28.56 1.85
N GLY A 571 2.64 27.29 1.48
CA GLY A 571 2.07 26.19 2.24
C GLY A 571 0.55 26.05 2.04
N PHE A 572 0.00 26.63 0.97
CA PHE A 572 -1.41 26.40 0.59
C PHE A 572 -1.64 24.96 0.12
N SER A 573 -0.65 24.41 -0.58
CA SER A 573 -0.54 22.99 -0.90
C SER A 573 0.90 22.55 -0.65
N VAL A 574 1.07 21.33 -0.14
CA VAL A 574 2.39 20.73 0.11
C VAL A 574 2.35 19.26 -0.31
N ALA A 575 3.48 18.74 -0.80
CA ALA A 575 3.62 17.32 -1.11
C ALA A 575 5.09 16.89 -1.08
N GLY A 576 5.34 15.66 -0.62
CA GLY A 576 6.56 14.93 -0.97
C GLY A 576 6.55 14.63 -2.47
N VAL A 577 7.71 14.75 -3.12
CA VAL A 577 7.89 14.50 -4.55
C VAL A 577 8.91 13.40 -4.83
N GLY A 578 9.33 12.66 -3.80
CA GLY A 578 10.31 11.59 -3.92
C GLY A 578 11.68 12.11 -4.36
N ASP A 579 12.48 11.24 -4.96
CA ASP A 579 13.85 11.57 -5.38
C ASP A 579 13.87 12.17 -6.79
N ILE A 580 13.55 13.46 -6.86
CA ILE A 580 13.58 14.21 -8.11
C ILE A 580 15.00 14.48 -8.65
N THR A 581 16.05 14.18 -7.86
CA THR A 581 17.43 14.49 -8.23
C THR A 581 18.25 13.24 -8.57
N GLY A 582 17.74 12.05 -8.25
CA GLY A 582 18.44 10.78 -8.35
C GLY A 582 19.51 10.57 -7.26
N ASN A 583 19.44 11.27 -6.12
CA ASN A 583 20.43 11.16 -5.04
C ASN A 583 19.98 10.29 -3.85
N GLY A 584 18.82 9.66 -3.94
CA GLY A 584 18.21 8.82 -2.91
C GLY A 584 17.58 9.58 -1.75
N ALA A 585 17.52 10.91 -1.77
CA ALA A 585 16.86 11.71 -0.74
C ALA A 585 15.53 12.26 -1.26
N SER A 586 14.48 12.15 -0.44
CA SER A 586 13.18 12.71 -0.81
C SER A 586 13.24 14.23 -0.84
N ALA A 587 12.62 14.82 -1.85
CA ALA A 587 12.38 16.25 -1.95
C ALA A 587 10.90 16.53 -1.69
N PHE A 588 10.58 17.80 -1.43
CA PHE A 588 9.19 18.24 -1.29
C PHE A 588 8.95 19.54 -2.03
N VAL A 589 7.67 19.83 -2.26
CA VAL A 589 7.21 21.04 -2.94
C VAL A 589 6.20 21.80 -2.08
N VAL A 590 6.33 23.12 -2.10
CA VAL A 590 5.46 24.07 -1.38
C VAL A 590 4.80 25.00 -2.39
N GLY A 591 3.47 24.97 -2.46
CA GLY A 591 2.65 25.82 -3.32
C GLY A 591 2.34 27.18 -2.70
N ALA A 592 2.44 28.24 -3.50
CA ALA A 592 2.11 29.62 -3.15
C ALA A 592 1.26 30.26 -4.27
N PRO A 593 -0.02 29.89 -4.40
CA PRO A 593 -0.86 30.27 -5.54
C PRO A 593 -1.19 31.77 -5.61
N GLN A 594 -0.96 32.53 -4.54
CA GLN A 594 -1.22 33.98 -4.50
C GLN A 594 0.05 34.82 -4.71
N ASP A 595 1.20 34.16 -4.84
CA ASP A 595 2.48 34.83 -5.11
C ASP A 595 2.40 35.67 -6.39
N SER A 596 2.76 36.95 -6.23
CA SER A 596 2.69 37.97 -7.27
C SER A 596 4.06 38.52 -7.69
N SER A 597 5.17 37.92 -7.24
CA SER A 597 6.55 38.38 -7.52
C SER A 597 6.94 38.25 -9.00
N GLY A 598 6.27 37.40 -9.78
CA GLY A 598 6.42 37.29 -11.25
C GLY A 598 5.40 38.13 -12.03
N SER A 599 4.11 37.92 -11.77
CA SER A 599 3.01 38.76 -12.24
C SER A 599 1.78 38.59 -11.34
N THR A 600 0.86 39.56 -11.31
CA THR A 600 -0.26 39.58 -10.35
C THR A 600 -1.06 38.26 -10.40
N GLY A 601 -1.08 37.52 -9.28
CA GLY A 601 -1.83 36.27 -9.14
C GLY A 601 -1.33 35.12 -10.04
N ALA A 602 -0.11 35.17 -10.53
CA ALA A 602 0.45 34.04 -11.29
C ALA A 602 0.65 32.80 -10.43
N GLY A 603 0.95 32.98 -9.15
CA GLY A 603 1.34 31.91 -8.24
C GLY A 603 2.74 31.39 -8.54
N GLN A 604 3.31 30.69 -7.56
CA GLN A 604 4.58 29.99 -7.66
C GLN A 604 4.52 28.66 -6.89
N ALA A 605 5.46 27.78 -7.18
CA ALA A 605 5.77 26.63 -6.34
C ALA A 605 7.28 26.61 -6.06
N TYR A 606 7.65 26.06 -4.92
CA TYR A 606 9.03 26.01 -4.46
C TYR A 606 9.39 24.57 -4.15
N VAL A 607 10.42 24.05 -4.79
CA VAL A 607 10.90 22.70 -4.55
C VAL A 607 12.12 22.78 -3.66
N VAL A 608 12.11 22.04 -2.56
CA VAL A 608 13.20 21.95 -1.59
C VAL A 608 13.74 20.53 -1.61
N TYR A 609 15.05 20.40 -1.79
CA TYR A 609 15.71 19.10 -1.78
C TYR A 609 15.90 18.59 -0.35
N GLY A 610 15.74 17.28 -0.16
CA GLY A 610 16.22 16.61 1.04
C GLY A 610 17.74 16.54 1.09
N SER A 611 18.26 16.23 2.26
CA SER A 611 19.66 15.96 2.53
C SER A 611 19.82 14.51 2.95
N SER A 612 20.63 13.73 2.25
CA SER A 612 20.94 12.35 2.66
C SER A 612 21.69 12.33 4.00
N PRO A 613 21.62 11.23 4.79
CA PRO A 613 22.08 11.23 6.18
C PRO A 613 23.59 11.42 6.21
N SER A 614 24.05 12.57 6.68
CA SER A 614 25.48 12.91 6.64
C SER A 614 26.13 12.62 5.29
N GLU A 615 25.73 13.38 4.26
CA GLU A 615 26.57 13.68 3.10
C GLU A 615 27.86 14.38 3.58
N GLY A 616 28.76 13.61 4.15
CA GLY A 616 30.11 14.04 4.49
C GLY A 616 30.94 14.16 3.22
N LEU A 617 30.57 15.00 2.24
CA LEU A 617 31.39 15.33 1.07
C LEU A 617 32.22 14.14 0.52
N GLY A 618 31.57 12.98 0.34
CA GLY A 618 32.23 11.71 -0.01
C GLY A 618 32.06 11.33 -1.48
N SER A 619 30.81 11.38 -1.99
CA SER A 619 30.49 10.91 -3.33
C SER A 619 31.09 11.82 -4.41
N ARG A 620 31.99 11.27 -5.21
CA ARG A 620 32.61 11.98 -6.33
C ARG A 620 31.96 11.55 -7.65
N ARG A 621 31.32 12.49 -8.33
CA ARG A 621 30.69 12.25 -9.64
C ARG A 621 31.73 11.87 -10.69
N VAL A 622 31.40 10.89 -11.55
CA VAL A 622 32.20 10.59 -12.73
C VAL A 622 31.59 11.31 -13.93
N SER A 623 32.31 12.29 -14.46
CA SER A 623 31.90 13.09 -15.61
C SER A 623 32.67 12.71 -16.86
N ARG A 624 31.99 12.75 -18.01
CA ARG A 624 32.65 12.62 -19.31
C ARG A 624 33.17 13.97 -19.76
N VAL A 625 34.49 14.10 -19.91
CA VAL A 625 35.14 15.33 -20.40
C VAL A 625 35.91 15.02 -21.67
N GLY A 626 35.39 15.51 -22.80
CA GLY A 626 35.94 15.20 -24.13
C GLY A 626 35.84 13.71 -24.45
N ASN A 627 36.99 13.05 -24.61
CA ASN A 627 37.07 11.62 -24.93
C ASN A 627 37.51 10.73 -23.75
N GLY A 628 37.59 11.28 -22.54
CA GLY A 628 37.92 10.53 -21.31
C GLY A 628 36.92 10.77 -20.19
N TYR A 629 37.24 10.20 -19.02
CA TYR A 629 36.43 10.26 -17.81
C TYR A 629 37.19 10.95 -16.68
N THR A 630 36.52 11.85 -15.94
CA THR A 630 37.07 12.58 -14.80
C THR A 630 36.23 12.34 -13.55
N ILE A 631 36.90 12.29 -12.39
CA ILE A 631 36.28 12.22 -11.06
C ILE A 631 36.18 13.67 -10.54
N ASP A 632 34.95 14.17 -10.39
CA ASP A 632 34.65 15.52 -9.91
C ASP A 632 34.85 15.63 -8.39
N ASP A 633 35.15 16.83 -7.90
CA ASP A 633 35.39 17.10 -6.48
C ASP A 633 34.20 17.73 -5.74
N GLY A 634 32.99 17.62 -6.32
CA GLY A 634 31.77 18.17 -5.73
C GLY A 634 31.63 19.69 -5.84
N SER A 635 32.57 20.41 -6.49
CA SER A 635 32.57 21.88 -6.53
C SER A 635 31.90 22.52 -7.77
N GLY A 636 31.38 21.71 -8.69
CA GLY A 636 30.80 22.22 -9.95
C GLY A 636 31.81 22.87 -10.92
N GLN A 637 33.12 22.66 -10.73
CA GLN A 637 34.17 23.13 -11.64
C GLN A 637 34.98 22.00 -12.29
N SER A 638 35.41 22.21 -13.55
CA SER A 638 36.14 21.24 -14.38
C SER A 638 37.63 21.07 -14.01
N THR A 639 37.95 20.70 -12.76
CA THR A 639 39.31 20.41 -12.29
C THR A 639 39.53 18.96 -11.79
N GLY A 640 38.59 18.06 -12.05
CA GLY A 640 38.64 16.65 -11.62
C GLY A 640 39.81 15.81 -12.15
N GLN A 641 40.19 14.77 -11.40
CA GLN A 641 41.27 13.83 -11.73
C GLN A 641 40.81 12.82 -12.80
N THR A 642 41.63 12.49 -13.80
CA THR A 642 41.25 11.55 -14.88
C THR A 642 41.38 10.09 -14.44
N ILE A 643 40.39 9.26 -14.82
CA ILE A 643 40.45 7.80 -14.62
C ILE A 643 41.49 7.22 -15.59
N LYS A 644 42.41 6.38 -15.08
CA LYS A 644 43.52 5.81 -15.85
C LYS A 644 43.55 4.30 -15.82
N PHE A 645 44.11 3.72 -16.87
CA PHE A 645 44.47 2.32 -16.95
C PHE A 645 45.86 2.18 -17.54
N ALA A 646 46.77 1.51 -16.82
CA ALA A 646 48.18 1.37 -17.18
C ALA A 646 48.86 2.73 -17.47
N ASP A 647 48.65 3.70 -16.56
CA ASP A 647 49.19 5.07 -16.60
C ASP A 647 48.71 5.95 -17.76
N ALA A 648 47.71 5.50 -18.53
CA ALA A 648 47.08 6.27 -19.61
C ALA A 648 45.61 6.58 -19.29
N ASP A 649 45.14 7.76 -19.70
CA ASP A 649 43.74 8.16 -19.50
C ASP A 649 42.80 7.19 -20.21
N VAL A 650 41.80 6.68 -19.49
CA VAL A 650 40.78 5.81 -20.07
C VAL A 650 39.98 6.60 -21.10
N GLN A 651 39.89 6.04 -22.31
CA GLN A 651 39.13 6.63 -23.41
C GLN A 651 37.72 6.04 -23.50
N VAL A 652 36.76 6.83 -23.96
CA VAL A 652 35.40 6.37 -24.27
C VAL A 652 35.46 5.22 -25.27
N GLY A 653 34.79 4.11 -24.96
CA GLY A 653 34.77 2.90 -25.78
C GLY A 653 36.03 2.03 -25.71
N GLN A 654 37.03 2.37 -24.88
CA GLN A 654 38.24 1.57 -24.71
C GLN A 654 37.96 0.15 -24.20
N PHE A 655 36.94 0.01 -23.36
CA PHE A 655 36.51 -1.26 -22.76
C PHE A 655 35.17 -1.75 -23.34
N GLY A 656 34.87 -1.44 -24.60
CA GLY A 656 33.59 -1.81 -25.22
C GLY A 656 32.44 -0.95 -24.69
N SER A 657 31.36 -1.58 -24.25
CA SER A 657 30.14 -0.94 -23.71
C SER A 657 30.22 -0.61 -22.21
N TRP A 658 31.35 -0.92 -21.56
CA TRP A 658 31.58 -0.58 -20.15
C TRP A 658 31.84 0.92 -19.97
N VAL A 659 31.05 1.53 -19.09
CA VAL A 659 31.16 2.94 -18.70
C VAL A 659 31.31 3.06 -17.18
N PRO A 660 32.21 3.92 -16.67
CA PRO A 660 32.28 4.20 -15.25
C PRO A 660 31.07 5.05 -14.86
N ILE A 661 30.40 4.68 -13.77
CA ILE A 661 29.15 5.30 -13.32
C ILE A 661 29.30 6.02 -11.98
N ALA A 662 30.22 5.59 -11.12
CA ALA A 662 30.45 6.18 -9.81
C ALA A 662 31.92 6.04 -9.39
N ALA A 663 32.37 6.95 -8.52
CA ALA A 663 33.68 6.85 -7.87
C ALA A 663 33.59 7.28 -6.41
N GLU A 664 34.27 6.52 -5.54
CA GLU A 664 34.39 6.83 -4.11
C GLU A 664 35.85 6.95 -3.70
N GLN A 665 36.19 7.93 -2.87
CA GLN A 665 37.55 8.11 -2.41
C GLN A 665 37.88 7.13 -1.28
N THR A 666 38.99 6.41 -1.43
CA THR A 666 39.56 5.55 -0.38
C THR A 666 40.84 6.17 0.19
N ASN A 667 41.34 5.60 1.28
CA ASN A 667 42.60 6.03 1.89
C ASN A 667 43.82 6.02 0.94
N ASN A 668 43.78 5.24 -0.15
CA ASN A 668 44.92 5.01 -1.05
C ASN A 668 44.61 5.29 -2.55
N GLY A 669 43.45 5.85 -2.88
CA GLY A 669 42.99 6.02 -4.26
C GLY A 669 41.47 6.11 -4.32
N TYR A 670 40.86 5.45 -5.30
CA TYR A 670 39.41 5.43 -5.50
C TYR A 670 38.88 4.02 -5.72
N GLN A 671 37.64 3.75 -5.30
CA GLN A 671 36.81 2.71 -5.89
C GLN A 671 36.04 3.30 -7.06
N ILE A 672 35.89 2.55 -8.15
CA ILE A 672 35.18 2.97 -9.36
C ILE A 672 34.22 1.86 -9.76
N ALA A 673 32.94 2.18 -9.80
CA ALA A 673 31.90 1.30 -10.30
C ALA A 673 31.72 1.50 -11.80
N TRP A 674 31.54 0.40 -12.52
CA TRP A 674 31.36 0.34 -13.96
C TRP A 674 30.07 -0.40 -14.29
N LYS A 675 29.35 0.08 -15.31
CA LYS A 675 28.16 -0.56 -15.87
C LYS A 675 28.37 -0.91 -17.34
N GLU A 676 27.95 -2.10 -17.73
CA GLU A 676 27.89 -2.53 -19.13
C GLU A 676 26.49 -2.30 -19.68
N GLY A 677 26.36 -1.42 -20.67
CA GLY A 677 25.05 -1.00 -21.17
C GLY A 677 24.18 -2.11 -21.81
N ASP A 678 24.79 -3.12 -22.43
CA ASP A 678 24.04 -4.12 -23.23
C ASP A 678 23.61 -5.35 -22.43
N ALA A 679 24.32 -5.71 -21.35
CA ALA A 679 24.03 -6.90 -20.54
C ALA A 679 23.60 -6.56 -19.10
N ASN A 680 23.48 -5.27 -18.77
CA ASN A 680 23.18 -4.76 -17.43
C ASN A 680 24.06 -5.39 -16.34
N GLN A 681 25.35 -5.49 -16.64
CA GLN A 681 26.36 -6.02 -15.72
C GLN A 681 27.13 -4.90 -15.04
N TYR A 682 27.59 -5.17 -13.83
CA TYR A 682 28.30 -4.21 -12.99
C TYR A 682 29.64 -4.79 -12.55
N SER A 683 30.63 -3.93 -12.38
CA SER A 683 31.95 -4.33 -11.87
C SER A 683 32.56 -3.18 -11.07
N VAL A 684 33.28 -3.52 -10.00
CA VAL A 684 33.94 -2.52 -9.14
C VAL A 684 35.44 -2.72 -9.12
N TRP A 685 36.16 -1.64 -9.35
CA TRP A 685 37.62 -1.60 -9.40
C TRP A 685 38.18 -0.65 -8.35
N THR A 686 39.29 -1.02 -7.73
CA THR A 686 40.10 -0.09 -6.93
C THR A 686 41.20 0.53 -7.79
N THR A 687 41.61 1.74 -7.43
CA THR A 687 42.69 2.51 -8.06
C THR A 687 43.73 2.96 -7.04
N ASP A 688 44.89 3.39 -7.54
CA ASP A 688 45.88 4.12 -6.74
C ASP A 688 45.49 5.61 -6.54
N GLY A 689 46.32 6.35 -5.80
CA GLY A 689 46.12 7.79 -5.55
C GLY A 689 46.16 8.69 -6.80
N ASN A 690 46.52 8.14 -7.96
CA ASN A 690 46.50 8.83 -9.25
C ASN A 690 45.29 8.43 -10.12
N ALA A 691 44.31 7.71 -9.54
CA ALA A 691 43.15 7.14 -10.20
C ALA A 691 43.52 6.12 -11.32
N ASN A 692 44.67 5.45 -11.20
CA ASN A 692 45.05 4.36 -12.09
C ASN A 692 44.48 3.03 -11.56
N MET A 693 43.73 2.31 -12.39
CA MET A 693 43.09 1.04 -12.02
C MET A 693 44.10 -0.04 -11.63
N ASP A 694 43.90 -0.62 -10.44
CA ASP A 694 44.81 -1.59 -9.81
C ASP A 694 44.21 -3.00 -9.75
N ALA A 695 43.02 -3.16 -9.14
CA ALA A 695 42.43 -4.47 -8.90
C ALA A 695 40.91 -4.45 -9.11
N ASN A 696 40.39 -5.52 -9.69
CA ASN A 696 38.96 -5.77 -9.78
C ASN A 696 38.50 -6.45 -8.48
N THR A 697 37.72 -5.75 -7.66
CA THR A 697 37.21 -6.25 -6.39
C THR A 697 35.88 -6.98 -6.56
N ILE A 698 35.08 -6.60 -7.57
CA ILE A 698 33.84 -7.27 -7.95
C ILE A 698 33.83 -7.45 -9.47
N GLY A 699 33.98 -8.70 -9.91
CA GLY A 699 33.87 -9.07 -11.33
C GLY A 699 32.47 -8.77 -11.90
N PRO A 700 32.24 -9.00 -13.19
CA PRO A 700 30.93 -8.76 -13.79
C PRO A 700 29.82 -9.54 -13.06
N VAL A 701 28.89 -8.81 -12.45
CA VAL A 701 27.71 -9.32 -11.73
C VAL A 701 26.45 -8.62 -12.23
N SER A 702 25.27 -9.21 -12.00
CA SER A 702 23.99 -8.54 -12.28
C SER A 702 23.75 -7.37 -11.31
N GLY A 703 22.83 -6.47 -11.66
CA GLY A 703 22.39 -5.38 -10.77
C GLY A 703 21.88 -5.87 -9.43
N SER A 704 21.10 -6.95 -9.43
CA SER A 704 20.54 -7.56 -8.21
C SER A 704 21.52 -8.45 -7.43
N SER A 705 22.82 -8.34 -7.68
CA SER A 705 23.80 -9.20 -7.01
C SER A 705 24.09 -8.68 -5.61
N TYR A 706 24.03 -9.57 -4.61
CA TYR A 706 24.43 -9.24 -3.24
C TYR A 706 25.81 -8.56 -3.18
N ALA A 707 26.76 -9.00 -4.02
CA ALA A 707 28.10 -8.43 -4.05
C ALA A 707 28.13 -6.96 -4.52
N LEU A 708 27.23 -6.57 -5.44
CA LEU A 708 27.10 -5.20 -5.92
C LEU A 708 26.36 -4.36 -4.88
N GLU A 709 25.19 -4.80 -4.46
CA GLU A 709 24.35 -4.06 -3.51
C GLU A 709 25.06 -3.85 -2.17
N ALA A 710 25.84 -4.84 -1.69
CA ALA A 710 26.62 -4.70 -0.46
C ALA A 710 27.70 -3.61 -0.53
N VAL A 711 28.12 -3.17 -1.73
CA VAL A 711 29.08 -2.08 -1.88
C VAL A 711 28.42 -0.73 -2.19
N GLU A 712 27.13 -0.67 -2.47
CA GLU A 712 26.42 0.60 -2.68
C GLU A 712 26.49 1.51 -1.45
N ALA A 713 26.39 0.93 -0.25
CA ALA A 713 26.61 1.64 1.01
C ALA A 713 28.02 2.24 1.13
N SER A 714 29.02 1.71 0.42
CA SER A 714 30.36 2.29 0.36
C SER A 714 30.48 3.39 -0.69
N PHE A 715 29.69 3.36 -1.77
CA PHE A 715 29.63 4.43 -2.78
C PHE A 715 28.62 5.53 -2.43
N HIS A 716 27.78 5.28 -1.42
CA HIS A 716 26.64 6.13 -1.03
C HIS A 716 25.73 6.42 -2.23
N GLN A 717 25.57 5.43 -3.10
CA GLN A 717 24.82 5.51 -4.34
C GLN A 717 24.14 4.17 -4.58
N ASP A 718 22.86 4.22 -4.91
CA ASP A 718 22.17 3.16 -5.63
C ASP A 718 22.82 3.03 -7.02
N LEU A 719 23.67 2.02 -7.19
CA LEU A 719 24.43 1.82 -8.41
C LEU A 719 23.56 1.14 -9.47
N ASN A 720 22.64 0.28 -9.05
CA ASN A 720 21.87 -0.56 -9.93
C ASN A 720 20.55 0.10 -10.41
N GLY A 721 20.06 1.12 -9.70
CA GLY A 721 18.84 1.87 -9.98
C GLY A 721 17.58 1.19 -9.44
N ASP A 722 17.67 0.40 -8.37
CA ASP A 722 16.54 -0.33 -7.77
C ASP A 722 15.81 0.44 -6.66
N GLY A 723 16.25 1.66 -6.35
CA GLY A 723 15.66 2.53 -5.34
C GLY A 723 16.20 2.30 -3.92
N VAL A 724 17.11 1.35 -3.72
CA VAL A 724 17.72 1.07 -2.41
C VAL A 724 19.23 1.32 -2.47
N THR A 725 19.76 2.14 -1.56
CA THR A 725 21.22 2.22 -1.38
C THR A 725 21.67 1.14 -0.40
N GLY A 726 22.14 0.01 -0.91
CA GLY A 726 22.56 -1.13 -0.10
C GLY A 726 21.83 -2.40 -0.47
N VAL A 727 21.94 -3.43 0.37
CA VAL A 727 21.35 -4.74 0.07
C VAL A 727 19.83 -4.69 0.17
N ALA A 728 19.15 -4.77 -0.97
CA ALA A 728 17.70 -4.87 -1.06
C ALA A 728 17.23 -6.19 -0.42
N SER A 729 16.07 -6.17 0.21
CA SER A 729 15.50 -7.38 0.78
C SER A 729 13.99 -7.40 0.72
N THR A 730 13.42 -8.57 0.51
CA THR A 730 11.98 -8.82 0.52
C THR A 730 11.71 -9.93 1.52
N LEU A 731 10.78 -9.69 2.44
CA LEU A 731 10.26 -10.75 3.28
C LEU A 731 9.42 -11.69 2.40
N ILE A 732 9.86 -12.94 2.25
CA ILE A 732 9.09 -13.97 1.56
C ILE A 732 8.00 -14.49 2.48
N GLU A 733 8.34 -14.72 3.75
CA GLU A 733 7.47 -15.41 4.69
C GLU A 733 7.92 -15.17 6.14
N ALA A 734 6.98 -14.95 7.07
CA ALA A 734 7.26 -14.73 8.50
C ALA A 734 6.30 -15.51 9.43
N ASN A 735 5.52 -16.43 8.87
CA ASN A 735 4.59 -17.21 9.66
C ASN A 735 5.36 -18.27 10.47
N GLY A 736 4.90 -18.49 11.70
CA GLY A 736 5.50 -19.47 12.61
C GLY A 736 6.82 -19.03 13.24
N SER A 737 7.86 -19.87 13.19
CA SER A 737 9.05 -19.78 14.09
C SER A 737 10.31 -19.21 13.46
N SER A 738 10.29 -18.99 12.14
CA SER A 738 11.36 -18.39 11.36
C SER A 738 10.75 -17.44 10.35
N ALA A 739 11.56 -16.50 9.87
CA ALA A 739 11.25 -15.74 8.67
C ALA A 739 12.19 -16.17 7.54
N LEU A 740 11.73 -16.07 6.30
CA LEU A 740 12.50 -16.27 5.08
C LEU A 740 12.55 -14.96 4.31
N TYR A 741 13.76 -14.53 3.96
CA TYR A 741 14.00 -13.31 3.18
C TYR A 741 14.65 -13.67 1.86
N GLN A 742 14.23 -13.00 0.79
CA GLN A 742 15.08 -12.77 -0.36
C GLN A 742 15.98 -11.57 -0.03
N VAL A 743 17.28 -11.69 -0.21
CA VAL A 743 18.26 -10.64 0.10
C VAL A 743 19.15 -10.49 -1.12
N ALA A 744 18.97 -9.40 -1.87
CA ALA A 744 19.43 -9.26 -3.24
C ALA A 744 18.94 -10.44 -4.10
N ASN A 745 19.87 -11.13 -4.76
CA ASN A 745 19.63 -12.38 -5.46
C ASN A 745 19.82 -13.65 -4.60
N GLU A 746 19.95 -13.57 -3.27
CA GLU A 746 20.16 -14.72 -2.38
C GLU A 746 18.96 -14.91 -1.41
N TYR A 747 18.99 -15.96 -0.58
CA TYR A 747 17.96 -16.22 0.44
C TYR A 747 18.57 -16.34 1.85
N ALA A 748 17.88 -15.80 2.87
CA ALA A 748 18.32 -15.79 4.27
C ALA A 748 17.21 -16.19 5.25
N PHE A 749 17.59 -16.85 6.35
CA PHE A 749 16.67 -17.28 7.42
C PHE A 749 16.70 -16.34 8.64
N ASP A 750 15.58 -16.27 9.35
CA ASP A 750 15.31 -15.48 10.57
C ASP A 750 15.41 -13.95 10.41
N THR A 751 16.46 -13.46 9.74
CA THR A 751 16.73 -12.04 9.50
C THR A 751 17.50 -11.88 8.18
N VAL A 752 17.54 -10.67 7.63
CA VAL A 752 18.31 -10.37 6.39
C VAL A 752 19.82 -10.67 6.51
N GLN A 753 20.37 -10.58 7.72
CA GLN A 753 21.77 -10.92 8.06
C GLN A 753 21.95 -12.35 8.60
N GLY A 754 20.88 -13.14 8.63
CA GLY A 754 20.87 -14.49 9.17
C GLY A 754 21.58 -15.50 8.28
N PRO A 755 21.54 -16.79 8.65
CA PRO A 755 22.14 -17.86 7.86
C PRO A 755 21.58 -17.85 6.43
N LYS A 756 22.46 -17.95 5.44
CA LYS A 756 22.06 -18.02 4.03
C LYS A 756 21.65 -19.44 3.67
N LEU A 757 20.63 -19.59 2.83
CA LEU A 757 20.31 -20.88 2.23
C LEU A 757 21.45 -21.26 1.30
N GLU A 758 22.10 -22.39 1.55
CA GLU A 758 23.30 -22.81 0.82
C GLU A 758 23.12 -24.16 0.13
N PHE A 759 23.62 -24.26 -1.09
CA PHE A 759 23.74 -25.52 -1.83
C PHE A 759 25.19 -25.76 -2.23
N GLY A 760 25.82 -26.79 -1.65
CA GLY A 760 27.22 -27.11 -1.92
C GLY A 760 28.21 -26.05 -1.42
N ALA A 761 27.90 -25.40 -0.29
CA ALA A 761 28.68 -24.31 0.35
C ALA A 761 28.74 -22.99 -0.45
N ALA A 762 27.80 -22.80 -1.37
CA ALA A 762 27.53 -21.51 -2.01
C ALA A 762 26.09 -21.10 -1.69
N ALA A 763 25.85 -19.80 -1.49
CA ALA A 763 24.51 -19.28 -1.32
C ALA A 763 23.65 -19.62 -2.54
N VAL A 764 22.41 -20.02 -2.28
CA VAL A 764 21.44 -20.27 -3.33
C VAL A 764 20.97 -18.95 -3.89
N THR A 765 21.08 -18.79 -5.21
CA THR A 765 20.62 -17.59 -5.89
C THR A 765 19.26 -17.76 -6.56
N VAL A 766 18.52 -16.66 -6.71
CA VAL A 766 17.25 -16.61 -7.46
C VAL A 766 17.43 -17.24 -8.84
N GLY A 767 16.51 -18.15 -9.21
CA GLY A 767 16.52 -18.87 -10.48
C GLY A 767 17.57 -19.99 -10.62
N GLN A 768 18.40 -20.27 -9.59
CA GLN A 768 19.41 -21.32 -9.65
C GLN A 768 18.83 -22.70 -9.97
N PHE A 769 17.62 -22.98 -9.49
CA PHE A 769 16.93 -24.26 -9.68
C PHE A 769 15.80 -24.18 -10.72
N GLY A 770 15.90 -23.25 -11.68
CA GLY A 770 14.89 -23.06 -12.72
C GLY A 770 13.61 -22.47 -12.12
N ASP A 771 12.48 -23.15 -12.33
CA ASP A 771 11.15 -22.69 -11.91
C ASP A 771 10.85 -22.91 -10.41
N TRP A 772 11.80 -23.50 -9.67
CA TRP A 772 11.68 -23.77 -8.24
C TRP A 772 12.13 -22.57 -7.40
N THR A 773 11.23 -22.06 -6.59
CA THR A 773 11.50 -20.99 -5.61
C THR A 773 11.12 -21.42 -4.20
N PRO A 774 11.87 -21.01 -3.16
CA PRO A 774 11.48 -21.24 -1.78
C PRO A 774 10.32 -20.30 -1.44
N VAL A 775 9.30 -20.82 -0.75
CA VAL A 775 8.05 -20.08 -0.43
C VAL A 775 7.75 -20.02 1.06
N ALA A 776 8.37 -20.86 1.88
CA ALA A 776 8.26 -20.82 3.34
C ALA A 776 9.47 -21.49 3.99
N ALA A 777 9.85 -21.08 5.20
CA ALA A 777 10.87 -21.77 5.98
C ALA A 777 10.60 -21.75 7.48
N GLU A 778 10.86 -22.88 8.14
CA GLU A 778 10.60 -23.03 9.57
C GLU A 778 11.78 -23.56 10.36
N ARG A 779 11.96 -23.03 11.58
CA ARG A 779 13.05 -23.43 12.43
C ARG A 779 12.74 -24.76 13.11
N THR A 780 13.64 -25.72 12.95
CA THR A 780 13.60 -27.00 13.66
C THR A 780 14.67 -27.08 14.75
N ALA A 781 14.64 -28.13 15.57
CA ALA A 781 15.66 -28.38 16.58
C ALA A 781 17.09 -28.52 15.98
N ASN A 782 17.19 -28.89 14.70
CA ASN A 782 18.46 -29.23 14.04
C ASN A 782 18.83 -28.31 12.87
N GLY A 783 18.00 -27.32 12.54
CA GLY A 783 18.23 -26.41 11.41
C GLY A 783 16.91 -25.81 10.93
N TYR A 784 16.61 -25.95 9.65
CA TYR A 784 15.40 -25.41 9.02
C TYR A 784 14.71 -26.46 8.14
N GLU A 785 13.40 -26.33 7.97
CA GLU A 785 12.63 -26.95 6.89
C GLU A 785 12.25 -25.86 5.90
N ILE A 786 12.30 -26.15 4.60
CA ILE A 786 12.05 -25.20 3.51
C ILE A 786 11.04 -25.82 2.56
N SER A 787 9.94 -25.11 2.31
CA SER A 787 9.00 -25.45 1.25
C SER A 787 9.41 -24.77 -0.04
N TRP A 788 9.46 -25.53 -1.12
CA TRP A 788 9.75 -25.06 -2.47
C TRP A 788 8.53 -25.26 -3.35
N LYS A 789 8.27 -24.30 -4.24
CA LYS A 789 7.19 -24.36 -5.22
C LYS A 789 7.76 -24.22 -6.63
N ASP A 790 7.30 -25.09 -7.52
CA ASP A 790 7.52 -25.00 -8.96
C ASP A 790 6.39 -24.18 -9.59
N ALA A 791 6.71 -23.00 -10.10
CA ALA A 791 5.70 -22.07 -10.61
C ALA A 791 4.96 -22.58 -11.86
N VAL A 792 5.55 -23.52 -12.62
CA VAL A 792 5.01 -24.00 -13.89
C VAL A 792 4.10 -25.22 -13.68
N THR A 793 4.55 -26.16 -12.86
CA THR A 793 3.86 -27.43 -12.60
C THR A 793 2.97 -27.39 -11.36
N ASN A 794 3.05 -26.31 -10.57
CA ASN A 794 2.36 -26.14 -9.29
C ASN A 794 2.62 -27.31 -8.33
N GLN A 795 3.86 -27.82 -8.36
CA GLN A 795 4.34 -28.87 -7.47
C GLN A 795 5.11 -28.26 -6.31
N TYR A 796 5.09 -28.97 -5.19
CA TYR A 796 5.77 -28.60 -3.96
C TYR A 796 6.82 -29.65 -3.61
N SER A 797 7.94 -29.21 -3.05
CA SER A 797 8.99 -30.08 -2.52
C SER A 797 9.48 -29.51 -1.20
N ILE A 798 9.70 -30.36 -0.20
CA ILE A 798 10.11 -29.91 1.13
C ILE A 798 11.50 -30.44 1.41
N TRP A 799 12.38 -29.55 1.84
CA TRP A 799 13.79 -29.85 2.11
C TRP A 799 14.14 -29.47 3.54
N SER A 800 15.06 -30.22 4.13
CA SER A 800 15.73 -29.84 5.38
C SER A 800 17.08 -29.20 5.11
N ALA A 801 17.42 -28.20 5.92
CA ALA A 801 18.73 -27.55 5.94
C ALA A 801 19.32 -27.54 7.36
N GLY A 802 20.64 -27.46 7.46
CA GLY A 802 21.36 -27.32 8.72
C GLY A 802 21.19 -25.93 9.35
N ARG A 803 21.72 -25.74 10.57
CA ARG A 803 21.68 -24.43 11.25
C ARG A 803 22.44 -23.32 10.52
N SER A 804 23.39 -23.70 9.67
CA SER A 804 24.13 -22.80 8.78
C SER A 804 23.37 -22.47 7.49
N GLY A 805 22.25 -23.13 7.24
CA GLY A 805 21.45 -22.99 6.02
C GLY A 805 21.86 -23.94 4.88
N ASP A 806 22.82 -24.84 5.11
CA ASP A 806 23.24 -25.87 4.16
C ASP A 806 22.14 -26.91 3.90
N MET A 807 21.70 -27.05 2.66
CA MET A 807 20.70 -28.04 2.26
C MET A 807 21.17 -29.48 2.53
N LEU A 808 20.36 -30.27 3.26
CA LEU A 808 20.69 -31.60 3.73
C LEU A 808 19.95 -32.71 2.99
N ALA A 809 18.61 -32.67 2.98
CA ALA A 809 17.79 -33.74 2.42
C ALA A 809 16.50 -33.20 1.78
N ASN A 810 16.00 -33.94 0.80
CA ASN A 810 14.67 -33.74 0.22
C ASN A 810 13.70 -34.68 0.94
N ASP A 811 12.92 -34.13 1.86
CA ASP A 811 12.02 -34.86 2.74
C ASP A 811 10.67 -35.16 2.05
N VAL A 812 10.23 -34.27 1.15
CA VAL A 812 9.08 -34.49 0.26
C VAL A 812 9.50 -34.20 -1.17
N THR A 813 9.64 -35.27 -1.97
CA THR A 813 9.90 -35.16 -3.41
C THR A 813 8.73 -34.44 -4.11
N PRO A 814 8.96 -33.76 -5.25
CA PRO A 814 7.93 -32.99 -5.96
C PRO A 814 6.56 -33.68 -6.01
N ALA A 815 5.56 -33.04 -5.40
CA ALA A 815 4.20 -33.55 -5.27
C ALA A 815 3.18 -32.44 -5.50
N ALA A 816 1.96 -32.78 -5.90
CA ALA A 816 0.89 -31.79 -6.09
C ALA A 816 0.48 -31.16 -4.76
N GLY A 817 0.00 -29.91 -4.79
CA GLY A 817 -0.43 -29.16 -3.59
C GLY A 817 -1.48 -29.91 -2.75
N GLY A 818 -2.48 -30.51 -3.37
CA GLY A 818 -3.51 -31.30 -2.69
C GLY A 818 -3.10 -32.75 -2.34
N SER A 819 -1.80 -33.04 -2.29
CA SER A 819 -1.31 -34.36 -1.89
C SER A 819 -1.19 -34.45 -0.38
N TYR A 820 -1.43 -35.62 0.19
CA TYR A 820 -1.32 -35.83 1.64
C TYR A 820 0.04 -35.40 2.19
N ALA A 821 1.13 -35.57 1.43
CA ALA A 821 2.47 -35.21 1.89
C ALA A 821 2.66 -33.69 2.01
N VAL A 822 2.05 -32.91 1.11
CA VAL A 822 2.12 -31.45 1.12
C VAL A 822 1.15 -30.89 2.16
N GLU A 823 -0.10 -31.34 2.17
CA GLU A 823 -1.09 -30.88 3.17
C GLU A 823 -0.69 -31.29 4.60
N ALA A 824 -0.02 -32.44 4.81
CA ALA A 824 0.51 -32.77 6.13
C ALA A 824 1.62 -31.79 6.56
N ALA A 825 2.41 -31.30 5.60
CA ALA A 825 3.51 -30.40 5.86
C ALA A 825 3.09 -28.96 6.17
N GLU A 826 1.91 -28.54 5.72
CA GLU A 826 1.31 -27.24 6.07
C GLU A 826 1.28 -26.98 7.57
N THR A 827 1.10 -28.02 8.38
CA THR A 827 1.15 -27.90 9.84
C THR A 827 2.55 -27.60 10.39
N LEU A 828 3.60 -27.99 9.68
CA LEU A 828 4.98 -27.65 10.03
C LEU A 828 5.25 -26.17 9.73
N PHE A 829 4.80 -25.69 8.57
CA PHE A 829 4.90 -24.29 8.12
C PHE A 829 3.84 -23.34 8.71
N GLN A 830 2.84 -23.88 9.41
CA GLN A 830 1.66 -23.16 9.90
C GLN A 830 1.00 -22.31 8.80
N GLN A 831 0.97 -22.86 7.58
CA GLN A 831 0.57 -22.15 6.36
C GLN A 831 -0.23 -23.05 5.45
N ASP A 832 -1.21 -22.46 4.80
CA ASP A 832 -1.94 -23.07 3.69
C ASP A 832 -1.07 -22.95 2.43
N LEU A 833 -0.23 -23.96 2.19
CA LEU A 833 0.75 -23.93 1.12
C LEU A 833 0.08 -23.99 -0.26
N ASN A 834 -1.03 -24.73 -0.37
CA ASN A 834 -1.69 -25.02 -1.63
C ASN A 834 -2.83 -24.05 -1.99
N GLY A 835 -3.25 -23.21 -1.04
CA GLY A 835 -4.28 -22.17 -1.20
C GLY A 835 -5.71 -22.71 -1.15
N ASP A 836 -5.96 -23.85 -0.49
CA ASP A 836 -7.29 -24.46 -0.41
C ASP A 836 -8.19 -23.92 0.72
N GLY A 837 -7.65 -23.01 1.54
CA GLY A 837 -8.30 -22.38 2.68
C GLY A 837 -8.13 -23.14 4.00
N THR A 838 -7.33 -24.21 4.03
CA THR A 838 -7.09 -25.04 5.21
C THR A 838 -5.60 -25.15 5.51
N ILE A 839 -5.22 -25.07 6.79
CA ILE A 839 -3.86 -25.45 7.22
C ILE A 839 -3.93 -26.90 7.71
N GLY A 840 -3.32 -27.81 6.96
CA GLY A 840 -3.28 -29.22 7.29
C GLY A 840 -4.20 -30.07 6.42
N VAL A 841 -4.07 -31.39 6.57
CA VAL A 841 -4.77 -32.39 5.74
C VAL A 841 -6.28 -32.18 5.69
N THR A 842 -6.79 -31.90 4.49
CA THR A 842 -8.21 -31.80 4.18
C THR A 842 -8.86 -33.17 4.16
N SER A 843 -10.16 -33.21 4.49
CA SER A 843 -10.92 -34.45 4.41
C SER A 843 -12.37 -34.23 4.03
N ARG A 844 -12.94 -35.21 3.33
CA ARG A 844 -14.34 -35.26 2.92
C ARG A 844 -14.92 -36.63 3.23
N LEU A 845 -16.06 -36.66 3.90
CA LEU A 845 -16.85 -37.88 4.06
C LEU A 845 -17.46 -38.29 2.71
N ILE A 846 -17.11 -39.49 2.22
CA ILE A 846 -17.68 -40.11 1.01
C ILE A 846 -18.94 -40.89 1.37
N ASP A 847 -18.84 -41.72 2.41
CA ASP A 847 -19.91 -42.62 2.84
C ASP A 847 -19.90 -42.78 4.36
N SER A 848 -21.08 -42.85 4.97
CA SER A 848 -21.28 -43.17 6.39
C SER A 848 -22.46 -44.12 6.61
N ASN A 849 -23.02 -44.67 5.54
CA ASN A 849 -24.14 -45.59 5.62
C ASN A 849 -23.61 -47.01 5.88
N GLY A 850 -23.90 -47.55 7.06
CA GLY A 850 -23.51 -48.91 7.42
C GLY A 850 -22.62 -48.97 8.68
N THR A 851 -21.71 -49.94 8.72
CA THR A 851 -20.84 -50.20 9.90
C THR A 851 -19.47 -49.52 9.84
N THR A 852 -19.11 -48.91 8.70
CA THR A 852 -17.86 -48.20 8.45
C THR A 852 -18.15 -46.91 7.70
N SER A 853 -17.36 -45.89 7.97
CA SER A 853 -17.33 -44.65 7.17
C SER A 853 -16.18 -44.70 6.16
N LEU A 854 -16.32 -44.03 5.03
CA LEU A 854 -15.27 -43.86 4.02
C LEU A 854 -14.98 -42.37 3.85
N PHE A 855 -13.71 -42.00 3.95
CA PHE A 855 -13.24 -40.63 3.79
C PHE A 855 -12.31 -40.52 2.60
N GLN A 856 -12.39 -39.41 1.87
CA GLN A 856 -11.27 -38.88 1.11
C GLN A 856 -10.44 -38.02 2.06
N VAL A 857 -9.12 -38.20 2.06
CA VAL A 857 -8.17 -37.50 2.93
C VAL A 857 -7.04 -37.00 2.04
N ALA A 858 -7.03 -35.71 1.73
CA ALA A 858 -6.25 -35.13 0.63
C ALA A 858 -6.48 -35.91 -0.69
N ASP A 859 -5.40 -36.43 -1.27
CA ASP A 859 -5.39 -37.29 -2.44
C ASP A 859 -5.58 -38.79 -2.13
N ARG A 860 -5.89 -39.20 -0.89
CA ARG A 860 -6.02 -40.61 -0.47
C ARG A 860 -7.43 -40.97 0.04
N PHE A 861 -7.63 -42.23 0.38
CA PHE A 861 -8.89 -42.73 0.96
C PHE A 861 -8.66 -43.52 2.26
N ALA A 862 -9.52 -43.31 3.26
CA ALA A 862 -9.42 -43.92 4.59
C ALA A 862 -10.75 -44.52 5.07
N PHE A 863 -10.68 -45.66 5.77
CA PHE A 863 -11.82 -46.31 6.41
C PHE A 863 -12.00 -45.85 7.86
N ASP A 864 -13.25 -45.83 8.33
CA ASP A 864 -13.72 -45.54 9.69
C ASP A 864 -13.50 -44.11 10.20
N SER A 865 -12.31 -43.54 9.99
CA SER A 865 -11.93 -42.18 10.34
C SER A 865 -10.84 -41.66 9.40
N VAL A 866 -10.57 -40.36 9.44
CA VAL A 866 -9.48 -39.73 8.66
C VAL A 866 -8.10 -40.35 8.95
N ASP A 867 -7.84 -40.76 10.20
CA ASP A 867 -6.61 -41.46 10.61
C ASP A 867 -6.69 -43.00 10.52
N GLY A 868 -7.76 -43.52 9.94
CA GLY A 868 -8.03 -44.95 9.90
C GLY A 868 -7.20 -45.71 8.84
N PRO A 869 -7.44 -47.03 8.68
CA PRO A 869 -6.77 -47.83 7.65
C PRO A 869 -6.98 -47.22 6.26
N GLN A 870 -5.90 -47.07 5.50
CA GLN A 870 -5.95 -46.48 4.17
C GLN A 870 -6.33 -47.53 3.13
N VAL A 871 -7.12 -47.15 2.12
CA VAL A 871 -7.34 -47.98 0.93
C VAL A 871 -5.99 -48.16 0.24
N LYS A 872 -5.58 -49.41 0.02
CA LYS A 872 -4.27 -49.73 -0.59
C LYS A 872 -4.41 -50.72 -1.74
N PHE A 873 -3.48 -50.61 -2.68
CA PHE A 873 -3.31 -51.54 -3.79
C PHE A 873 -1.85 -51.96 -3.88
N GLY A 874 -1.58 -53.26 -3.69
CA GLY A 874 -0.21 -53.77 -3.68
C GLY A 874 0.64 -53.21 -2.52
N GLY A 875 -0.01 -52.83 -1.42
CA GLY A 875 0.60 -52.25 -0.22
C GLY A 875 0.83 -50.74 -0.23
N ALA A 876 0.64 -50.06 -1.37
CA ALA A 876 0.70 -48.60 -1.46
C ALA A 876 -0.68 -47.98 -1.29
N ALA A 877 -0.77 -46.77 -0.70
CA ALA A 877 -2.04 -46.06 -0.56
C ALA A 877 -2.57 -45.68 -1.94
N VAL A 878 -3.85 -45.94 -2.17
CA VAL A 878 -4.51 -45.58 -3.42
C VAL A 878 -4.75 -44.08 -3.46
N THR A 879 -4.35 -43.44 -4.55
CA THR A 879 -4.58 -42.00 -4.74
C THR A 879 -5.76 -41.70 -5.67
N VAL A 880 -6.36 -40.51 -5.50
CA VAL A 880 -7.42 -40.01 -6.39
C VAL A 880 -6.94 -40.03 -7.84
N GLY A 881 -7.74 -40.66 -8.71
CA GLY A 881 -7.43 -40.78 -10.15
C GLY A 881 -6.45 -41.88 -10.54
N GLU A 882 -5.89 -42.66 -9.60
CA GLU A 882 -4.94 -43.75 -9.90
C GLU A 882 -5.54 -44.78 -10.88
N PHE A 883 -6.83 -45.07 -10.74
CA PHE A 883 -7.57 -46.01 -11.58
C PHE A 883 -8.43 -45.30 -12.64
N GLY A 884 -8.04 -44.10 -13.08
CA GLY A 884 -8.80 -43.32 -14.07
C GLY A 884 -10.13 -42.82 -13.50
N ASP A 885 -11.24 -43.10 -14.19
CA ASP A 885 -12.58 -42.63 -13.80
C ASP A 885 -13.23 -43.39 -12.64
N TRP A 886 -12.52 -44.40 -12.09
CA TRP A 886 -13.01 -45.21 -10.98
C TRP A 886 -12.78 -44.51 -9.65
N THR A 887 -13.87 -44.24 -8.93
CA THR A 887 -13.85 -43.65 -7.59
C THR A 887 -14.54 -44.56 -6.58
N PRO A 888 -14.02 -44.69 -5.34
CA PRO A 888 -14.75 -45.34 -4.25
C PRO A 888 -16.04 -44.59 -3.93
N VAL A 889 -17.13 -45.33 -3.70
CA VAL A 889 -18.44 -44.74 -3.41
C VAL A 889 -19.12 -45.28 -2.16
N ALA A 890 -18.74 -46.46 -1.67
CA ALA A 890 -19.27 -47.03 -0.44
C ALA A 890 -18.30 -48.03 0.20
N ALA A 891 -18.36 -48.19 1.51
CA ALA A 891 -17.55 -49.16 2.24
C ALA A 891 -18.35 -49.92 3.32
N ALA A 892 -17.99 -51.18 3.57
CA ALA A 892 -18.60 -52.00 4.61
C ALA A 892 -17.55 -52.79 5.40
N GLN A 893 -17.64 -52.78 6.74
CA GLN A 893 -16.74 -53.57 7.57
C GLN A 893 -17.08 -55.05 7.51
N THR A 894 -16.07 -55.90 7.32
CA THR A 894 -16.20 -57.36 7.44
C THR A 894 -15.40 -57.88 8.63
N ALA A 895 -15.55 -59.17 8.95
CA ALA A 895 -14.77 -59.79 10.02
C ALA A 895 -13.25 -59.75 9.78
N ASN A 896 -12.79 -59.62 8.52
CA ASN A 896 -11.38 -59.77 8.14
C ASN A 896 -10.78 -58.56 7.40
N GLY A 897 -11.53 -57.48 7.23
CA GLY A 897 -11.13 -56.29 6.48
C GLY A 897 -12.35 -55.51 6.04
N TYR A 898 -12.33 -54.96 4.83
CA TYR A 898 -13.43 -54.14 4.30
C TYR A 898 -13.87 -54.60 2.93
N GLU A 899 -15.14 -54.36 2.60
CA GLU A 899 -15.63 -54.35 1.22
C GLU A 899 -15.71 -52.91 0.73
N LEU A 900 -15.29 -52.65 -0.51
CA LEU A 900 -15.20 -51.31 -1.08
C LEU A 900 -15.86 -51.30 -2.46
N ALA A 901 -16.96 -50.56 -2.62
CA ALA A 901 -17.62 -50.35 -3.89
C ALA A 901 -16.95 -49.20 -4.65
N TRP A 902 -16.69 -49.43 -5.93
CA TRP A 902 -16.14 -48.47 -6.88
C TRP A 902 -17.17 -48.19 -7.96
N LYS A 903 -17.19 -46.95 -8.44
CA LYS A 903 -18.00 -46.50 -9.56
C LYS A 903 -17.14 -45.81 -10.60
N ASP A 904 -17.30 -46.20 -11.85
CA ASP A 904 -16.81 -45.47 -13.01
C ASP A 904 -17.85 -44.43 -13.40
N ALA A 905 -17.52 -43.15 -13.24
CA ALA A 905 -18.44 -42.06 -13.51
C ALA A 905 -18.81 -41.91 -15.00
N VAL A 906 -17.95 -42.38 -15.90
CA VAL A 906 -18.10 -42.24 -17.37
C VAL A 906 -18.92 -43.39 -17.95
N THR A 907 -18.58 -44.62 -17.58
CA THR A 907 -19.23 -45.82 -18.10
C THR A 907 -20.42 -46.28 -17.26
N ASN A 908 -20.65 -45.65 -16.10
CA ASN A 908 -21.66 -46.01 -15.10
C ASN A 908 -21.59 -47.50 -14.71
N GLN A 909 -20.36 -48.02 -14.62
CA GLN A 909 -20.06 -49.37 -14.18
C GLN A 909 -19.65 -49.37 -12.71
N TYR A 910 -19.87 -50.50 -12.05
CA TYR A 910 -19.61 -50.72 -10.64
C TYR A 910 -18.75 -51.96 -10.43
N SER A 911 -17.86 -51.89 -9.44
CA SER A 911 -16.98 -52.99 -9.05
C SER A 911 -16.89 -53.05 -7.52
N VAL A 912 -16.64 -54.22 -6.94
CA VAL A 912 -16.53 -54.39 -5.48
C VAL A 912 -15.24 -55.12 -5.15
N TRP A 913 -14.43 -54.52 -4.30
CA TRP A 913 -13.18 -55.10 -3.82
C TRP A 913 -13.33 -55.59 -2.39
N SER A 914 -12.62 -56.65 -2.04
CA SER A 914 -12.32 -56.98 -0.64
C SER A 914 -10.90 -56.59 -0.29
N THR A 915 -10.73 -56.10 0.93
CA THR A 915 -9.44 -55.69 1.50
C THR A 915 -9.12 -56.48 2.76
N ASP A 916 -7.86 -56.45 3.19
CA ASP A 916 -7.47 -56.87 4.52
C ASP A 916 -7.75 -55.80 5.59
N ARG A 917 -7.47 -56.08 6.88
CA ARG A 917 -7.66 -55.09 7.97
C ARG A 917 -6.79 -53.84 7.86
N SER A 918 -5.74 -53.87 7.05
CA SER A 918 -4.86 -52.71 6.80
C SER A 918 -5.28 -51.88 5.58
N GLY A 919 -6.35 -52.33 4.90
CA GLY A 919 -6.97 -51.72 3.73
C GLY A 919 -6.38 -52.14 2.38
N ASP A 920 -5.47 -53.11 2.34
CA ASP A 920 -4.86 -53.59 1.08
C ASP A 920 -5.79 -54.53 0.32
N MET A 921 -5.93 -54.28 -0.98
CA MET A 921 -6.80 -55.05 -1.86
C MET A 921 -6.36 -56.51 -1.91
N LEU A 922 -7.30 -57.41 -1.60
CA LEU A 922 -7.12 -58.86 -1.69
C LEU A 922 -7.71 -59.43 -2.98
N ALA A 923 -8.92 -58.99 -3.34
CA ALA A 923 -9.62 -59.47 -4.52
C ALA A 923 -10.58 -58.43 -5.09
N ASN A 924 -10.90 -58.58 -6.39
CA ASN A 924 -12.02 -57.91 -7.03
C ASN A 924 -13.21 -58.88 -7.10
N ASP A 925 -14.03 -58.87 -6.05
CA ASP A 925 -15.13 -59.83 -5.86
C ASP A 925 -16.29 -59.59 -6.83
N LEU A 926 -16.44 -58.35 -7.32
CA LEU A 926 -17.34 -58.01 -8.41
C LEU A 926 -16.59 -57.25 -9.49
N THR A 927 -16.26 -57.95 -10.58
CA THR A 927 -15.72 -57.32 -11.80
C THR A 927 -16.72 -56.31 -12.37
N PRO A 928 -16.29 -55.29 -13.13
CA PRO A 928 -17.16 -54.22 -13.64
C PRO A 928 -18.48 -54.71 -14.25
N VAL A 929 -19.59 -54.25 -13.68
CA VAL A 929 -20.97 -54.52 -14.14
C VAL A 929 -21.77 -53.23 -14.25
N SER A 930 -22.81 -53.20 -15.08
CA SER A 930 -23.73 -52.06 -15.17
C SER A 930 -24.56 -51.87 -13.90
N GLY A 931 -25.05 -50.64 -13.65
CA GLY A 931 -25.95 -50.29 -12.54
C GLY A 931 -27.17 -51.21 -12.38
N ASP A 932 -27.77 -51.68 -13.47
CA ASP A 932 -28.95 -52.55 -13.44
C ASP A 932 -28.63 -54.05 -13.29
N SER A 933 -27.37 -54.40 -13.04
CA SER A 933 -26.97 -55.79 -12.89
C SER A 933 -27.49 -56.38 -11.58
N THR A 934 -28.14 -57.53 -11.66
CA THR A 934 -28.55 -58.30 -10.46
C THR A 934 -27.38 -58.61 -9.52
N ALA A 935 -26.13 -58.63 -10.01
CA ALA A 935 -24.94 -58.81 -9.20
C ALA A 935 -24.63 -57.57 -8.35
N LEU A 936 -24.76 -56.36 -8.93
CA LEU A 936 -24.62 -55.10 -8.18
C LEU A 936 -25.76 -54.96 -7.18
N GLN A 937 -27.00 -55.16 -7.62
CA GLN A 937 -28.19 -55.12 -6.75
C GLN A 937 -28.08 -56.11 -5.58
N SER A 938 -27.44 -57.27 -5.77
CA SER A 938 -27.18 -58.17 -4.64
C SER A 938 -26.13 -57.62 -3.68
N ALA A 939 -25.08 -56.98 -4.20
CA ALA A 939 -23.98 -56.39 -3.42
C ALA A 939 -24.40 -55.15 -2.62
N GLU A 940 -25.41 -54.40 -3.04
CA GLU A 940 -26.00 -53.27 -2.29
C GLU A 940 -26.38 -53.63 -0.84
N THR A 941 -26.77 -54.88 -0.60
CA THR A 941 -27.10 -55.37 0.74
C THR A 941 -25.91 -55.41 1.70
N LEU A 942 -24.68 -55.45 1.18
CA LEU A 942 -23.43 -55.41 1.95
C LEU A 942 -23.15 -53.99 2.47
N PHE A 943 -23.43 -52.99 1.64
CA PHE A 943 -23.22 -51.57 1.95
C PHE A 943 -24.44 -50.91 2.60
N HIS A 944 -25.58 -51.61 2.64
CA HIS A 944 -26.88 -51.09 3.07
C HIS A 944 -27.30 -49.81 2.32
N GLN A 945 -26.94 -49.73 1.04
CA GLN A 945 -27.10 -48.54 0.19
C GLN A 945 -27.64 -48.92 -1.18
N ASP A 946 -28.45 -48.02 -1.72
CA ASP A 946 -28.91 -48.05 -3.11
C ASP A 946 -27.82 -47.41 -3.96
N LEU A 947 -26.94 -48.23 -4.54
CA LEU A 947 -25.73 -47.77 -5.23
C LEU A 947 -26.04 -47.26 -6.63
N ASN A 948 -27.07 -47.81 -7.27
CA ASN A 948 -27.48 -47.45 -8.63
C ASN A 948 -28.56 -46.35 -8.68
N GLY A 949 -29.19 -46.01 -7.55
CA GLY A 949 -30.21 -44.98 -7.43
C GLY A 949 -31.58 -45.41 -7.92
N ASP A 950 -31.89 -46.71 -7.96
CA ASP A 950 -33.16 -47.24 -8.44
C ASP A 950 -34.31 -47.17 -7.41
N GLY A 951 -34.01 -46.70 -6.20
CA GLY A 951 -34.92 -46.54 -5.09
C GLY A 951 -35.04 -47.78 -4.19
N THR A 952 -34.26 -48.83 -4.44
CA THR A 952 -34.24 -50.06 -3.63
C THR A 952 -32.83 -50.48 -3.25
N VAL A 953 -32.66 -50.98 -2.02
CA VAL A 953 -31.42 -51.68 -1.60
C VAL A 953 -31.65 -53.16 -1.82
N GLY A 954 -30.95 -53.78 -2.77
CA GLY A 954 -31.20 -55.17 -3.13
C GLY A 954 -31.89 -55.33 -4.49
N ILE A 955 -32.15 -56.58 -4.89
CA ILE A 955 -32.88 -56.86 -6.13
C ILE A 955 -34.33 -56.29 -6.05
N PRO A 956 -34.76 -55.42 -6.98
CA PRO A 956 -36.10 -54.84 -6.99
C PRO A 956 -37.19 -55.91 -7.07
N THR A 957 -38.17 -55.86 -6.18
CA THR A 957 -39.32 -56.78 -6.23
C THR A 957 -40.47 -56.15 -7.03
N SER A 958 -40.60 -56.50 -8.31
CA SER A 958 -41.72 -56.04 -9.13
C SER A 958 -43.04 -56.65 -8.64
N SER A 959 -43.95 -55.84 -8.10
CA SER A 959 -45.36 -56.20 -7.92
C SER A 959 -46.16 -55.78 -9.16
N SER A 960 -46.23 -56.64 -10.17
CA SER A 960 -47.04 -56.38 -11.36
C SER A 960 -48.52 -56.72 -11.10
N SER A 961 -49.38 -55.70 -11.07
CA SER A 961 -50.81 -55.85 -11.30
C SER A 961 -51.17 -55.57 -12.76
N SER A 962 -52.08 -56.38 -13.30
CA SER A 962 -52.79 -56.30 -14.59
C SER A 962 -52.14 -56.96 -15.81
N GLY A 963 -52.98 -57.82 -16.44
CA GLY A 963 -52.66 -58.70 -17.55
C GLY A 963 -52.19 -58.03 -18.84
N GLY A 964 -51.25 -58.71 -19.49
CA GLY A 964 -50.83 -58.45 -20.86
C GLY A 964 -49.66 -59.37 -21.20
N LEU A 965 -49.89 -60.35 -22.06
CA LEU A 965 -48.86 -61.24 -22.60
C LEU A 965 -47.71 -60.43 -23.22
N GLN A 966 -46.48 -60.64 -22.75
CA GLN A 966 -45.27 -60.42 -23.56
C GLN A 966 -44.30 -61.58 -23.33
N LEU A 967 -43.87 -62.16 -24.46
CA LEU A 967 -42.97 -63.29 -24.57
C LEU A 967 -41.55 -62.88 -24.16
N ALA A 968 -40.96 -63.60 -23.21
CA ALA A 968 -39.51 -63.72 -23.06
C ALA A 968 -39.13 -65.16 -23.40
N GLU A 969 -38.20 -65.30 -24.35
CA GLU A 969 -37.52 -66.56 -24.64
C GLU A 969 -36.71 -67.01 -23.42
N SER A 970 -37.02 -68.19 -22.89
CA SER A 970 -36.00 -69.21 -22.63
C SER A 970 -36.66 -70.55 -22.34
N GLY A 971 -36.12 -71.60 -22.93
CA GLY A 971 -36.69 -72.94 -22.92
C GLY A 971 -36.59 -73.68 -21.59
N VAL A 972 -37.67 -74.42 -21.35
CA VAL A 972 -37.76 -75.70 -20.63
C VAL A 972 -37.88 -75.66 -19.09
N LEU A 973 -39.07 -76.12 -18.68
CA LEU A 973 -39.65 -76.35 -17.36
C LEU A 973 -39.00 -77.52 -16.59
N VAL A 974 -39.14 -77.54 -15.25
CA VAL A 974 -40.08 -78.44 -14.50
C VAL A 974 -39.89 -78.34 -12.97
N SER A 975 -40.95 -77.83 -12.31
CA SER A 975 -41.55 -78.11 -10.97
C SER A 975 -40.70 -78.34 -9.70
N TYR A 976 -41.09 -77.71 -8.58
CA TYR A 976 -42.01 -78.30 -7.58
C TYR A 976 -42.57 -77.28 -6.54
N ALA A 977 -43.83 -77.52 -6.20
CA ALA A 977 -44.74 -77.04 -5.16
C ALA A 977 -44.33 -75.99 -4.10
N ALA A 978 -45.25 -75.04 -3.91
CA ALA A 978 -45.35 -74.11 -2.79
C ALA A 978 -45.84 -74.77 -1.49
N SER A 979 -45.28 -74.35 -0.35
CA SER A 979 -45.93 -74.43 0.96
C SER A 979 -45.52 -73.26 1.86
N THR A 980 -46.44 -72.30 1.98
CA THR A 980 -46.82 -71.51 3.18
C THR A 980 -45.80 -71.31 4.31
N PHE A 981 -45.46 -70.05 4.60
CA PHE A 981 -45.26 -69.57 5.98
C PHE A 981 -45.95 -68.22 6.20
N ALA A 982 -46.77 -68.18 7.25
CA ALA A 982 -47.41 -66.99 7.79
C ALA A 982 -46.38 -66.15 8.57
N SER A 983 -46.50 -64.83 8.47
CA SER A 983 -45.74 -63.82 9.20
C SER A 983 -46.03 -63.82 10.70
N ALA A 984 -45.00 -63.68 11.53
CA ALA A 984 -45.11 -63.28 12.93
C ALA A 984 -44.47 -61.89 13.11
N GLY A 985 -45.29 -60.90 13.50
CA GLY A 985 -44.83 -59.61 14.02
C GLY A 985 -44.74 -59.68 15.55
N VAL A 986 -43.78 -58.95 16.12
CA VAL A 986 -43.48 -58.87 17.56
C VAL A 986 -43.93 -57.49 18.07
N ASP A 987 -44.52 -57.41 19.26
CA ASP A 987 -44.73 -56.14 19.97
C ASP A 987 -43.95 -56.06 21.32
N ASN A 988 -43.87 -54.84 21.84
CA ASN A 988 -42.91 -54.35 22.83
C ASN A 988 -43.16 -54.81 24.27
N SER A 989 -43.20 -56.12 24.51
CA SER A 989 -43.01 -56.66 25.87
C SER A 989 -42.38 -58.07 25.95
N GLY A 990 -41.93 -58.65 24.83
CA GLY A 990 -41.03 -59.81 24.87
C GLY A 990 -41.63 -61.12 25.40
N SER A 991 -42.92 -61.40 25.17
CA SER A 991 -43.49 -62.74 25.40
C SER A 991 -44.42 -63.19 24.29
N VAL A 992 -44.19 -64.39 23.78
CA VAL A 992 -44.96 -65.04 22.70
C VAL A 992 -46.32 -65.48 23.23
N VAL A 993 -47.41 -64.95 22.66
CA VAL A 993 -48.78 -65.47 22.87
C VAL A 993 -49.34 -65.91 21.52
N GLN A 994 -49.59 -67.22 21.37
CA GLN A 994 -50.37 -67.77 20.28
C GLN A 994 -51.86 -67.47 20.50
N ILE A 995 -52.54 -66.90 19.50
CA ILE A 995 -54.01 -66.92 19.44
C ILE A 995 -54.46 -67.43 18.07
N ASN A 996 -55.18 -68.56 18.10
CA ASN A 996 -55.79 -69.21 16.95
C ASN A 996 -56.99 -68.42 16.42
N ALA A 997 -57.13 -68.46 15.09
CA ALA A 997 -58.21 -67.86 14.34
C ALA A 997 -59.53 -68.66 14.49
N ALA A 998 -60.52 -68.05 15.13
CA ALA A 998 -61.94 -68.34 14.95
C ALA A 998 -62.78 -67.23 15.60
N ASP A 999 -63.10 -66.18 14.85
CA ASP A 999 -64.48 -65.76 14.58
C ASP A 999 -64.47 -64.38 13.90
N GLN A 1000 -65.00 -64.38 12.68
CA GLN A 1000 -65.42 -63.16 12.01
C GLN A 1000 -66.65 -62.60 12.71
N THR A 1001 -66.69 -61.29 12.93
CA THR A 1001 -67.87 -60.48 12.60
C THR A 1001 -67.48 -59.01 12.62
N ASP A 1002 -67.76 -58.36 11.49
CA ASP A 1002 -68.48 -57.08 11.37
C ASP A 1002 -67.96 -55.88 12.17
N LEU A 1003 -67.59 -54.81 11.44
CA LEU A 1003 -68.25 -53.51 11.61
C LEU A 1003 -67.77 -52.54 10.54
N THR A 1004 -68.64 -52.34 9.56
CA THR A 1004 -68.63 -51.17 8.69
C THR A 1004 -69.00 -49.89 9.47
N LYS A 1005 -68.32 -48.79 9.14
CA LYS A 1005 -68.73 -47.35 9.21
C LYS A 1005 -68.34 -46.46 10.41
N PRO A 1006 -68.28 -45.12 10.20
CA PRO A 1006 -67.42 -44.14 10.89
C PRO A 1006 -68.16 -43.19 11.86
N HIS A 1007 -67.41 -42.20 12.36
CA HIS A 1007 -67.70 -41.09 13.32
C HIS A 1007 -67.22 -41.39 14.75
N ALA A 1008 -66.44 -40.55 15.45
CA ALA A 1008 -66.00 -39.16 15.26
C ALA A 1008 -64.58 -38.96 15.78
#